data_AF-A0A517Y8V6-F1
#
_entry.id   AF-A0A517Y8V6-F1
#
_cell.length_a   1.000
_cell.length_b   1.000
_cell.length_c   1.000
_cell.angle_alpha   90.00
_cell.angle_beta   90.00
_cell.angle_gamma   90.00
#
_symmetry.space_group_name_H-M   'P 1'
#
loop_
_entity.id
_entity.type
_entity.pdbx_description
1 polymer ?
#
loop_
_entity_poly.entity_id
_entity_poly.type
_entity_poly.pdbx_seq_one_letter_code
_entity_poly.pdbx_strand_id
1 'polypeptide(L)'
;MKLKLCLAVALSFSVLTALAADDNPAPAIELGAPFCDHAILQRDTHLPVWGWSKPGTSVTVEFAGQKETAKAGPDGRWLLKLKPLKGSAEPAELLVSNIEGAKVALKNILVGEVWHASGQSNMEWFANRSMCSALAQEISRAKDEVPIREFRTDTVSALYPQQRVASEKNWKTSRTAGDFSALALSFAYELHKELKVPVGILLTSHSNTRIEAFTARKAIEAHPGLKVDADLIHDGDVSTEQGHAAFEKYYRDLAAWQTASAEQGFPVERPLKRPNLPGIAGEWRGPSQFFNGKIAPVVPFAIRGSIWCQGESNSGDGRIYAARMEALVQGWREAWGLPDMPFYFTQMQNYGTADSPDVGYADIRQVQQLFFMKNRSHVGMVVQTDLNPAAPGNIHYQNKLHPGMRLARWALAKDYGRTIAYTGPIYERYTIDGNKAIVSFEKDSLFDGLMIGSKGLEKDFQQDPGKFVEPARPTPGEKLNHFRLCGKDRKWHAAEAVIVGDTVVVTSKDVPEPVGVQYAYSEAPQNANLYNKAGLPATPFSAVDGELVFEEDDAQKVAAIKAKYAPYTDPDYPILQVAEYYRDGAIIQRGQPIPVWGHANKGVEVTVTLGGVTRSAVANDKQQWSVSFPALKASNQPITLAVKASHGHNRTITNILVGDVWFLTGSTLLTSEPAYDRRDKQAAAPEAMPLVHEFRRRTAASTNHVPRKRGFEVGGGKYRTFWQTADFTAPEDCVSMFAYEFAKTLHRPGIPQGFVTMSSGQGAQMASPLSWTSYEGIKDATNPAFQPRLSALLLQDPSSDVSKKATSEYVQAVKTEVAKIIELARKGADLSDAPLQFPPFPEPGRDGEIKPDTVPTLAYNWCVSPLTPMAVAGVIWVPSPANLGYMPADYSAELEIYARSLPATYGQEKVPFLYAQPSAKLVPGVAQPKIANATSAEFDEWPRGLRELAVRLGTAFRAAHSKDTK
;
A
#
# COMPACT_ATOMS: atom_id res chain seq x y z
N MET A 1 21.40 18.66 -72.75
CA MET A 1 21.02 18.34 -74.14
C MET A 1 19.92 17.28 -74.10
N LYS A 2 18.74 17.61 -74.65
CA LYS A 2 17.51 16.80 -74.90
C LYS A 2 16.79 16.20 -73.68
N LEU A 3 15.62 16.67 -73.23
CA LEU A 3 14.26 16.93 -73.80
C LEU A 3 13.25 15.81 -73.47
N LYS A 4 12.22 16.21 -72.71
CA LYS A 4 10.77 15.93 -72.87
C LYS A 4 10.30 14.47 -72.66
N LEU A 5 9.15 14.20 -72.04
CA LEU A 5 7.86 14.87 -72.22
C LEU A 5 6.91 14.60 -71.03
N CYS A 6 6.21 15.65 -70.60
CA CYS A 6 5.06 15.57 -69.71
C CYS A 6 3.84 15.00 -70.42
N LEU A 7 2.97 14.30 -69.68
CA LEU A 7 1.52 14.35 -69.92
C LEU A 7 0.78 14.07 -68.61
N ALA A 8 0.03 15.06 -68.14
CA ALA A 8 -0.91 14.96 -67.03
C ALA A 8 -2.33 15.04 -67.61
N VAL A 9 -3.19 14.08 -67.29
CA VAL A 9 -4.66 14.26 -67.33
C VAL A 9 -5.31 13.46 -66.19
N ALA A 10 -6.04 14.23 -65.38
CA ALA A 10 -7.04 13.94 -64.35
C ALA A 10 -7.53 12.49 -64.12
N LEU A 11 -7.48 12.06 -62.85
CA LEU A 11 -8.25 10.93 -62.31
C LEU A 11 -9.31 11.44 -61.34
N SER A 12 -10.55 11.06 -61.63
CA SER A 12 -11.75 11.15 -60.80
C SER A 12 -11.64 10.24 -59.57
N PHE A 13 -11.76 10.83 -58.37
CA PHE A 13 -11.84 10.11 -57.11
C PHE A 13 -13.20 9.42 -56.98
N SER A 14 -13.23 8.09 -57.11
CA SER A 14 -14.32 7.24 -56.61
C SER A 14 -13.85 6.64 -55.29
N VAL A 15 -14.45 7.08 -54.19
CA VAL A 15 -14.21 6.54 -52.84
C VAL A 15 -14.91 5.20 -52.75
N LEU A 16 -14.13 4.11 -52.76
CA LEU A 16 -14.57 2.79 -52.31
C LEU A 16 -13.87 2.52 -50.98
N THR A 17 -14.54 2.80 -49.87
CA THR A 17 -14.10 2.41 -48.53
C THR A 17 -14.32 0.91 -48.37
N ALA A 18 -13.28 0.13 -48.68
CA ALA A 18 -13.20 -1.26 -48.25
C ALA A 18 -13.01 -1.28 -46.72
N LEU A 19 -14.01 -1.81 -46.01
CA LEU A 19 -13.89 -2.23 -44.62
C LEU A 19 -12.80 -3.32 -44.56
N ALA A 20 -11.62 -2.98 -44.05
CA ALA A 20 -10.65 -3.98 -43.65
C ALA A 20 -11.21 -4.68 -42.40
N ALA A 21 -11.66 -5.93 -42.57
CA ALA A 21 -11.84 -6.83 -41.45
C ALA A 21 -10.44 -7.14 -40.88
N ASP A 22 -10.29 -7.01 -39.56
CA ASP A 22 -9.11 -7.45 -38.84
C ASP A 22 -8.96 -8.97 -38.98
N ASP A 23 -8.14 -9.41 -39.95
CA ASP A 23 -7.67 -10.79 -40.07
C ASP A 23 -6.54 -11.04 -39.06
N ASN A 24 -6.89 -11.21 -37.79
CA ASN A 24 -6.03 -11.92 -36.86
C ASN A 24 -6.30 -13.41 -37.08
N PRO A 25 -5.36 -14.22 -37.61
CA PRO A 25 -5.64 -15.63 -37.89
C PRO A 25 -5.97 -16.33 -36.57
N ALA A 26 -7.20 -16.84 -36.46
CA ALA A 26 -7.64 -17.58 -35.28
C ALA A 26 -6.62 -18.69 -34.93
N PRO A 27 -6.35 -18.93 -33.62
CA PRO A 27 -5.40 -19.95 -33.22
C PRO A 27 -5.83 -21.32 -33.74
N ALA A 28 -4.86 -22.11 -34.22
CA ALA A 28 -5.11 -23.47 -34.70
C ALA A 28 -5.87 -24.30 -33.65
N ILE A 29 -5.35 -24.37 -32.42
CA ILE A 29 -6.06 -24.80 -31.20
C ILE A 29 -5.41 -24.06 -30.02
N GLU A 30 -6.22 -23.38 -29.21
CA GLU A 30 -5.85 -22.79 -27.92
C GLU A 30 -6.72 -23.46 -26.84
N LEU A 31 -6.16 -23.80 -25.68
CA LEU A 31 -6.91 -24.40 -24.57
C LEU A 31 -7.06 -23.41 -23.41
N GLY A 32 -8.11 -23.59 -22.61
CA GLY A 32 -8.23 -22.89 -21.33
C GLY A 32 -6.96 -23.08 -20.49
N ALA A 33 -6.54 -22.03 -19.77
CA ALA A 33 -5.21 -21.95 -19.14
C ALA A 33 -4.83 -23.16 -18.24
N PRO A 34 -5.76 -23.78 -17.48
CA PRO A 34 -5.43 -24.96 -16.68
C PRO A 34 -5.11 -26.24 -17.49
N PHE A 35 -5.43 -26.29 -18.78
CA PHE A 35 -5.14 -27.43 -19.65
C PHE A 35 -3.75 -27.29 -20.29
N CYS A 36 -2.72 -27.54 -19.48
CA CYS A 36 -1.34 -27.66 -19.91
C CYS A 36 -0.71 -28.94 -19.33
N ASP A 37 0.55 -29.20 -19.70
CA ASP A 37 1.30 -30.35 -19.16
C ASP A 37 1.25 -30.36 -17.62
N HIS A 38 1.25 -31.56 -17.06
CA HIS A 38 1.17 -31.82 -15.62
C HIS A 38 -0.17 -31.47 -14.95
N ALA A 39 -1.25 -31.17 -15.68
CA ALA A 39 -2.55 -30.93 -15.05
C ALA A 39 -3.07 -32.13 -14.24
N ILE A 40 -3.86 -31.83 -13.21
CA ILE A 40 -4.67 -32.81 -12.49
C ILE A 40 -6.14 -32.50 -12.80
N LEU A 41 -6.87 -33.49 -13.32
CA LEU A 41 -8.30 -33.39 -13.62
C LEU A 41 -9.13 -33.96 -12.47
N GLN A 42 -10.24 -33.29 -12.14
CA GLN A 42 -11.12 -33.70 -11.05
C GLN A 42 -11.81 -35.05 -11.31
N ARG A 43 -11.71 -35.98 -10.36
CA ARG A 43 -12.40 -37.27 -10.40
C ARG A 43 -13.88 -37.18 -10.01
N ASP A 44 -14.63 -38.23 -10.38
CA ASP A 44 -16.01 -38.46 -9.95
C ASP A 44 -17.00 -37.32 -10.29
N THR A 45 -16.69 -36.52 -11.32
CA THR A 45 -17.60 -35.50 -11.89
C THR A 45 -17.40 -35.37 -13.40
N HIS A 46 -18.35 -34.75 -14.10
CA HIS A 46 -18.16 -34.42 -15.51
C HIS A 46 -17.05 -33.39 -15.66
N LEU A 47 -16.17 -33.60 -16.63
CA LEU A 47 -15.00 -32.76 -16.86
C LEU A 47 -15.23 -31.85 -18.06
N PRO A 48 -15.58 -30.57 -17.85
CA PRO A 48 -15.62 -29.62 -18.95
C PRO A 48 -14.19 -29.40 -19.45
N VAL A 49 -14.00 -29.54 -20.75
CA VAL A 49 -12.77 -29.18 -21.47
C VAL A 49 -13.17 -28.14 -22.51
N TRP A 50 -12.46 -27.02 -22.52
CA TRP A 50 -12.77 -25.90 -23.40
C TRP A 50 -11.51 -25.25 -23.95
N GLY A 51 -11.73 -24.46 -25.00
CA GLY A 51 -10.69 -23.70 -25.65
C GLY A 51 -11.24 -22.89 -26.81
N TRP A 52 -10.32 -22.47 -27.68
CA TRP A 52 -10.62 -21.75 -28.90
C TRP A 52 -10.01 -22.49 -30.09
N SER A 53 -10.70 -22.45 -31.21
CA SER A 53 -10.19 -22.84 -32.53
C SER A 53 -10.87 -21.97 -33.57
N LYS A 54 -10.53 -22.15 -34.84
CA LYS A 54 -11.17 -21.42 -35.93
C LYS A 54 -12.70 -21.67 -35.90
N PRO A 55 -13.54 -20.61 -36.03
CA PRO A 55 -14.99 -20.75 -35.99
C PRO A 55 -15.53 -21.82 -36.93
N GLY A 56 -16.48 -22.62 -36.43
CA GLY A 56 -17.13 -23.69 -37.18
C GLY A 56 -16.35 -25.00 -37.32
N THR A 57 -15.08 -25.05 -36.89
CA THR A 57 -14.29 -26.30 -36.91
C THR A 57 -14.74 -27.27 -35.82
N SER A 58 -14.62 -28.57 -36.08
CA SER A 58 -14.85 -29.61 -35.07
C SER A 58 -13.54 -29.91 -34.34
N VAL A 59 -13.60 -29.86 -33.01
CA VAL A 59 -12.49 -30.16 -32.10
C VAL A 59 -12.82 -31.43 -31.33
N THR A 60 -11.87 -32.36 -31.30
CA THR A 60 -11.99 -33.67 -30.65
C THR A 60 -10.98 -33.80 -29.53
N VAL A 61 -11.43 -34.23 -28.36
CA VAL A 61 -10.59 -34.53 -27.19
C VAL A 61 -10.61 -36.03 -26.93
N GLU A 62 -9.42 -36.61 -26.84
CA GLU A 62 -9.19 -38.02 -26.49
C GLU A 62 -8.41 -38.11 -25.17
N PHE A 63 -8.99 -38.79 -24.18
CA PHE A 63 -8.36 -38.98 -22.87
C PHE A 63 -8.93 -40.19 -22.13
N ALA A 64 -8.07 -41.02 -21.54
CA ALA A 64 -8.46 -42.17 -20.71
C ALA A 64 -9.51 -43.10 -21.38
N GLY A 65 -9.36 -43.35 -22.69
CA GLY A 65 -10.26 -44.18 -23.49
C GLY A 65 -11.57 -43.50 -23.92
N GLN A 66 -11.78 -42.23 -23.57
CA GLN A 66 -12.90 -41.42 -24.04
C GLN A 66 -12.51 -40.64 -25.29
N LYS A 67 -13.49 -40.39 -26.16
CA LYS A 67 -13.36 -39.56 -27.36
C LYS A 67 -14.63 -38.74 -27.52
N GLU A 68 -14.52 -37.43 -27.31
CA GLU A 68 -15.64 -36.50 -27.38
C GLU A 68 -15.33 -35.39 -28.38
N THR A 69 -16.36 -34.85 -29.04
CA THR A 69 -16.22 -33.81 -30.08
C THR A 69 -17.16 -32.65 -29.82
N ALA A 70 -16.68 -31.43 -30.00
CA ALA A 70 -17.48 -30.20 -30.02
C ALA A 70 -17.16 -29.35 -31.25
N LYS A 71 -18.10 -28.46 -31.62
CA LYS A 71 -17.90 -27.50 -32.70
C LYS A 71 -17.56 -26.13 -32.11
N ALA A 72 -16.53 -25.49 -32.64
CA ALA A 72 -16.20 -24.10 -32.32
C ALA A 72 -17.33 -23.16 -32.77
N GLY A 73 -17.80 -22.32 -31.87
CA GLY A 73 -18.81 -21.29 -32.11
C GLY A 73 -18.30 -20.16 -33.00
N PRO A 74 -19.16 -19.15 -33.27
CA PRO A 74 -18.77 -17.97 -34.08
C PRO A 74 -17.60 -17.17 -33.49
N ASP A 75 -17.45 -17.20 -32.17
CA ASP A 75 -16.35 -16.58 -31.41
C ASP A 75 -15.13 -17.51 -31.26
N GLY A 76 -15.14 -18.66 -31.96
CA GLY A 76 -14.10 -19.68 -31.91
C GLY A 76 -14.14 -20.58 -30.67
N ARG A 77 -15.00 -20.32 -29.69
CA ARG A 77 -15.04 -21.11 -28.45
C ARG A 77 -15.67 -22.46 -28.67
N TRP A 78 -15.10 -23.48 -28.03
CA TRP A 78 -15.70 -24.79 -27.95
C TRP A 78 -15.64 -25.28 -26.51
N LEU A 79 -16.63 -26.07 -26.12
CA LEU A 79 -16.69 -26.75 -24.83
C LEU A 79 -17.28 -28.13 -25.05
N LEU A 80 -16.65 -29.14 -24.48
CA LEU A 80 -17.18 -30.50 -24.37
C LEU A 80 -17.06 -30.99 -22.93
N LYS A 81 -17.70 -32.12 -22.62
CA LYS A 81 -17.65 -32.73 -21.29
C LYS A 81 -17.21 -34.18 -21.41
N LEU A 82 -16.10 -34.54 -20.78
CA LEU A 82 -15.75 -35.94 -20.57
C LEU A 82 -16.57 -36.51 -19.40
N LYS A 83 -16.89 -37.80 -19.48
CA LYS A 83 -17.60 -38.53 -18.42
C LYS A 83 -16.73 -38.66 -17.16
N PRO A 84 -17.34 -38.84 -15.99
CA PRO A 84 -16.61 -39.02 -14.73
C PRO A 84 -15.53 -40.10 -14.81
N LEU A 85 -14.32 -39.74 -14.35
CA LEU A 85 -13.16 -40.63 -14.28
C LEU A 85 -12.87 -41.01 -12.82
N LYS A 86 -12.24 -42.18 -12.64
CA LYS A 86 -11.67 -42.59 -11.35
C LYS A 86 -10.29 -42.00 -11.16
N GLY A 87 -9.92 -41.78 -9.90
CA GLY A 87 -8.60 -41.26 -9.54
C GLY A 87 -7.49 -42.20 -10.02
N SER A 88 -6.45 -41.63 -10.62
CA SER A 88 -5.30 -42.36 -11.15
C SER A 88 -4.05 -41.48 -11.06
N ALA A 89 -2.99 -42.04 -10.45
CA ALA A 89 -1.65 -41.45 -10.43
C ALA A 89 -0.80 -41.87 -11.64
N GLU A 90 -1.33 -42.72 -12.53
CA GLU A 90 -0.65 -43.10 -13.76
C GLU A 90 -0.69 -41.94 -14.77
N PRO A 91 0.48 -41.44 -15.22
CA PRO A 91 0.56 -40.37 -16.22
C PRO A 91 -0.11 -40.78 -17.53
N ALA A 92 -1.05 -39.96 -18.01
CA ALA A 92 -1.71 -40.14 -19.29
C ALA A 92 -1.50 -38.93 -20.22
N GLU A 93 -1.67 -39.14 -21.52
CA GLU A 93 -1.69 -38.09 -22.54
C GLU A 93 -3.15 -37.69 -22.83
N LEU A 94 -3.44 -36.38 -22.84
CA LEU A 94 -4.68 -35.81 -23.32
C LEU A 94 -4.43 -35.21 -24.70
N LEU A 95 -5.08 -35.77 -25.72
CA LEU A 95 -4.90 -35.33 -27.10
C LEU A 95 -6.10 -34.48 -27.53
N VAL A 96 -5.83 -33.26 -28.00
CA VAL A 96 -6.82 -32.39 -28.64
C VAL A 96 -6.46 -32.24 -30.10
N SER A 97 -7.43 -32.43 -30.99
CA SER A 97 -7.23 -32.30 -32.44
C SER A 97 -8.40 -31.58 -33.09
N ASN A 98 -8.15 -30.90 -34.21
CA ASN A 98 -9.20 -30.32 -35.03
C ASN A 98 -9.22 -30.97 -36.43
N ILE A 99 -10.33 -30.78 -37.15
CA ILE A 99 -10.52 -31.34 -38.49
C ILE A 99 -9.55 -30.76 -39.54
N GLU A 100 -8.93 -29.62 -39.25
CA GLU A 100 -7.93 -28.97 -40.11
C GLU A 100 -6.51 -29.56 -39.93
N GLY A 101 -6.34 -30.54 -39.03
CA GLY A 101 -5.11 -31.30 -38.84
C GLY A 101 -4.21 -30.79 -37.71
N ALA A 102 -4.58 -29.72 -37.01
CA ALA A 102 -3.86 -29.26 -35.82
C ALA A 102 -4.05 -30.23 -34.66
N LYS A 103 -3.00 -30.41 -33.85
CA LYS A 103 -2.99 -31.29 -32.68
C LYS A 103 -2.22 -30.68 -31.52
N VAL A 104 -2.75 -30.81 -30.32
CA VAL A 104 -2.11 -30.45 -29.05
C VAL A 104 -2.16 -31.69 -28.16
N ALA A 105 -1.00 -32.18 -27.73
CA ALA A 105 -0.90 -33.31 -26.82
C ALA A 105 -0.37 -32.82 -25.47
N LEU A 106 -1.20 -32.91 -24.44
CA LEU A 106 -0.83 -32.56 -23.06
C LEU A 106 -0.31 -33.80 -22.35
N LYS A 107 0.87 -33.68 -21.76
CA LYS A 107 1.60 -34.80 -21.16
C LYS A 107 1.45 -34.82 -19.64
N ASN A 108 1.59 -36.02 -19.09
CA ASN A 108 1.60 -36.26 -17.65
C ASN A 108 0.34 -35.73 -16.95
N ILE A 109 -0.82 -36.00 -17.55
CA ILE A 109 -2.12 -35.65 -16.97
C ILE A 109 -2.51 -36.73 -15.96
N LEU A 110 -2.89 -36.31 -14.76
CA LEU A 110 -3.38 -37.19 -13.70
C LEU A 110 -4.86 -36.95 -13.45
N VAL A 111 -5.52 -37.89 -12.75
CA VAL A 111 -6.91 -37.75 -12.32
C VAL A 111 -6.97 -37.87 -10.81
N GLY A 112 -7.54 -36.89 -10.12
CA GLY A 112 -7.48 -36.79 -8.67
C GLY A 112 -8.50 -35.81 -8.08
N GLU A 113 -8.21 -35.28 -6.90
CA GLU A 113 -8.97 -34.15 -6.34
C GLU A 113 -8.37 -32.83 -6.81
N VAL A 114 -9.21 -31.87 -7.15
CA VAL A 114 -8.81 -30.51 -7.51
C VAL A 114 -9.56 -29.55 -6.59
N TRP A 115 -8.83 -28.73 -5.88
CA TRP A 115 -9.41 -27.72 -4.99
C TRP A 115 -9.02 -26.32 -5.45
N HIS A 116 -10.00 -25.42 -5.46
CA HIS A 116 -9.73 -24.00 -5.65
C HIS A 116 -9.23 -23.40 -4.34
N ALA A 117 -8.14 -22.63 -4.39
CA ALA A 117 -7.59 -21.92 -3.25
C ALA A 117 -7.50 -20.43 -3.57
N SER A 118 -8.01 -19.58 -2.69
CA SER A 118 -7.96 -18.13 -2.91
C SER A 118 -7.92 -17.35 -1.59
N GLY A 119 -7.75 -16.03 -1.70
CA GLY A 119 -7.59 -15.13 -0.58
C GLY A 119 -6.46 -14.14 -0.81
N GLN A 120 -5.81 -13.72 0.27
CA GLN A 120 -4.76 -12.69 0.21
C GLN A 120 -3.38 -13.24 0.58
N SER A 121 -2.52 -12.38 1.12
CA SER A 121 -1.10 -12.63 1.41
C SER A 121 -0.82 -13.91 2.20
N ASN A 122 -1.65 -14.28 3.18
CA ASN A 122 -1.47 -15.52 3.94
C ASN A 122 -1.84 -16.78 3.13
N MET A 123 -2.74 -16.69 2.14
CA MET A 123 -2.96 -17.74 1.14
C MET A 123 -1.80 -17.80 0.13
N GLU A 124 -1.25 -16.66 -0.31
CA GLU A 124 -0.14 -16.63 -1.28
C GLU A 124 1.21 -17.10 -0.73
N TRP A 125 1.37 -17.04 0.60
CA TRP A 125 2.65 -17.20 1.26
C TRP A 125 3.34 -18.53 0.92
N PHE A 126 4.61 -18.47 0.54
CA PHE A 126 5.34 -19.65 0.09
C PHE A 126 5.67 -20.63 1.22
N ALA A 127 5.56 -21.93 0.93
CA ALA A 127 5.82 -23.01 1.88
C ALA A 127 7.24 -22.95 2.47
N ASN A 128 8.26 -22.66 1.65
CA ASN A 128 9.65 -22.56 2.10
C ASN A 128 9.94 -21.38 3.07
N ARG A 129 9.04 -20.40 3.16
CA ARG A 129 9.13 -19.23 4.07
C ARG A 129 8.16 -19.32 5.25
N SER A 130 7.80 -20.54 5.63
CA SER A 130 6.83 -20.83 6.68
C SER A 130 7.20 -22.11 7.43
N MET A 131 6.39 -22.51 8.42
CA MET A 131 6.50 -23.82 9.06
C MET A 131 6.26 -25.01 8.11
N CYS A 132 5.72 -24.78 6.91
CA CYS A 132 5.61 -25.83 5.87
C CYS A 132 6.95 -26.15 5.17
N SER A 133 8.04 -25.47 5.52
CA SER A 133 9.33 -25.65 4.84
C SER A 133 9.88 -27.07 4.96
N ALA A 134 9.74 -27.72 6.12
CA ALA A 134 10.14 -29.11 6.32
C ALA A 134 9.32 -30.08 5.45
N LEU A 135 7.99 -29.91 5.44
CA LEU A 135 7.08 -30.68 4.60
C LEU A 135 7.42 -30.51 3.11
N ALA A 136 7.64 -29.27 2.66
CA ALA A 136 8.02 -28.97 1.28
C ALA A 136 9.36 -29.63 0.88
N GLN A 137 10.33 -29.67 1.80
CA GLN A 137 11.61 -30.37 1.59
C GLN A 137 11.43 -31.89 1.54
N GLU A 138 10.61 -32.46 2.42
CA GLU A 138 10.32 -33.90 2.44
C GLU A 138 9.74 -34.35 1.09
N ILE A 139 8.67 -33.69 0.61
CA ILE A 139 7.99 -34.13 -0.61
C ILE A 139 8.78 -33.82 -1.88
N SER A 140 9.55 -32.72 -1.91
CA SER A 140 10.39 -32.39 -3.08
C SER A 140 11.54 -33.39 -3.25
N ARG A 141 12.09 -33.91 -2.14
CA ARG A 141 13.20 -34.88 -2.11
C ARG A 141 12.77 -36.34 -2.10
N ALA A 142 11.47 -36.63 -2.01
CA ALA A 142 10.95 -37.99 -2.07
C ALA A 142 11.44 -38.70 -3.34
N LYS A 143 11.80 -39.99 -3.24
CA LYS A 143 12.30 -40.77 -4.39
C LYS A 143 11.29 -40.74 -5.54
N ASP A 144 10.05 -41.11 -5.24
CA ASP A 144 8.94 -41.05 -6.17
C ASP A 144 8.23 -39.69 -6.06
N GLU A 145 7.61 -39.21 -7.14
CA GLU A 145 6.85 -37.95 -7.11
C GLU A 145 5.63 -38.13 -6.19
N VAL A 146 5.50 -37.27 -5.19
CA VAL A 146 4.23 -37.13 -4.47
C VAL A 146 3.28 -36.37 -5.41
N PRO A 147 2.14 -36.95 -5.85
CA PRO A 147 1.32 -36.39 -6.94
C PRO A 147 0.45 -35.21 -6.48
N ILE A 148 1.09 -34.18 -5.94
CA ILE A 148 0.51 -32.90 -5.53
C ILE A 148 1.02 -31.82 -6.47
N ARG A 149 0.11 -31.03 -7.03
CA ARG A 149 0.45 -30.01 -8.04
C ARG A 149 -0.32 -28.71 -7.79
N GLU A 150 0.29 -27.57 -8.14
CA GLU A 150 -0.32 -26.24 -8.00
C GLU A 150 -0.27 -25.49 -9.32
N PHE A 151 -1.42 -25.02 -9.79
CA PHE A 151 -1.56 -24.06 -10.88
C PHE A 151 -1.91 -22.70 -10.30
N ARG A 152 -1.15 -21.66 -10.66
CA ARG A 152 -1.36 -20.29 -10.18
C ARG A 152 -1.62 -19.39 -11.36
N THR A 153 -2.79 -18.76 -11.40
CA THR A 153 -3.10 -17.69 -12.36
C THR A 153 -2.25 -16.46 -12.09
N ASP A 154 -1.84 -15.76 -13.14
CA ASP A 154 -1.21 -14.44 -13.03
C ASP A 154 -2.22 -13.40 -12.48
N THR A 155 -1.73 -12.26 -12.01
CA THR A 155 -2.61 -11.22 -11.46
C THR A 155 -3.07 -10.28 -12.56
N VAL A 156 -4.35 -10.37 -12.90
CA VAL A 156 -5.03 -9.47 -13.83
C VAL A 156 -6.21 -8.84 -13.09
N SER A 157 -6.31 -7.51 -13.18
CA SER A 157 -7.50 -6.74 -12.79
C SER A 157 -8.28 -6.41 -14.05
N ALA A 158 -9.60 -6.59 -14.01
CA ALA A 158 -10.44 -6.30 -15.16
C ALA A 158 -11.82 -5.81 -14.73
N LEU A 159 -12.30 -4.76 -15.40
CA LEU A 159 -13.66 -4.24 -15.17
C LEU A 159 -14.74 -5.24 -15.59
N TYR A 160 -14.49 -6.05 -16.62
CA TYR A 160 -15.41 -7.08 -17.13
C TYR A 160 -14.77 -8.47 -17.09
N PRO A 161 -15.56 -9.55 -16.94
CA PRO A 161 -15.06 -10.92 -16.94
C PRO A 161 -14.17 -11.22 -18.14
N GLN A 162 -12.96 -11.67 -17.86
CA GLN A 162 -12.00 -12.09 -18.87
C GLN A 162 -12.18 -13.57 -19.17
N GLN A 163 -11.76 -13.96 -20.37
CA GLN A 163 -11.90 -15.34 -20.87
C GLN A 163 -10.56 -16.06 -20.91
N ARG A 164 -9.47 -15.29 -20.82
CA ARG A 164 -8.09 -15.77 -20.85
C ARG A 164 -7.33 -15.23 -19.65
N VAL A 165 -6.41 -16.04 -19.16
CA VAL A 165 -5.44 -15.66 -18.15
C VAL A 165 -4.15 -16.42 -18.41
N ALA A 166 -3.02 -15.79 -18.09
CA ALA A 166 -1.72 -16.45 -18.13
C ALA A 166 -1.41 -17.13 -16.78
N SER A 167 -0.38 -17.98 -16.80
CA SER A 167 0.22 -18.59 -15.60
C SER A 167 1.71 -18.74 -15.87
N GLU A 168 2.54 -17.88 -15.27
CA GLU A 168 4.00 -17.83 -15.51
C GLU A 168 4.70 -19.20 -15.42
N LYS A 169 4.20 -20.12 -14.59
CA LYS A 169 4.85 -21.42 -14.31
C LYS A 169 3.97 -22.65 -14.59
N ASN A 170 2.82 -22.49 -15.25
CA ASN A 170 1.84 -23.58 -15.47
C ASN A 170 1.60 -24.45 -14.20
N TRP A 171 1.28 -25.74 -14.33
CA TRP A 171 1.22 -26.67 -13.21
C TRP A 171 2.61 -27.00 -12.67
N LYS A 172 2.90 -26.56 -11.45
CA LYS A 172 4.10 -26.95 -10.71
C LYS A 172 3.91 -28.33 -10.08
N THR A 173 4.94 -29.16 -10.12
CA THR A 173 4.95 -30.47 -9.43
C THR A 173 5.49 -30.35 -8.01
N SER A 174 5.31 -31.39 -7.18
CA SER A 174 5.85 -31.46 -5.81
C SER A 174 7.37 -31.28 -5.72
N ARG A 175 8.10 -31.41 -6.83
CA ARG A 175 9.55 -31.09 -6.92
C ARG A 175 9.85 -29.64 -6.57
N THR A 176 8.91 -28.72 -6.78
CA THR A 176 9.03 -27.30 -6.42
C THR A 176 8.06 -26.90 -5.31
N ALA A 177 7.69 -27.84 -4.44
CA ALA A 177 6.75 -27.62 -3.33
C ALA A 177 7.10 -26.41 -2.43
N GLY A 178 8.38 -26.01 -2.35
CA GLY A 178 8.80 -24.81 -1.65
C GLY A 178 8.14 -23.52 -2.15
N ASP A 179 7.79 -23.48 -3.45
CA ASP A 179 7.16 -22.34 -4.13
C ASP A 179 5.62 -22.42 -4.11
N PHE A 180 5.02 -23.41 -3.43
CA PHE A 180 3.56 -23.55 -3.34
C PHE A 180 3.03 -22.63 -2.24
N SER A 181 1.73 -22.31 -2.28
CA SER A 181 1.03 -21.77 -1.12
C SER A 181 1.22 -22.71 0.07
N ALA A 182 1.73 -22.20 1.18
CA ALA A 182 2.03 -23.00 2.37
C ALA A 182 0.77 -23.66 2.94
N LEU A 183 -0.33 -22.91 2.99
CA LEU A 183 -1.61 -23.36 3.54
C LEU A 183 -2.27 -24.37 2.60
N ALA A 184 -2.29 -24.10 1.29
CA ALA A 184 -2.85 -25.03 0.31
C ALA A 184 -2.01 -26.30 0.14
N LEU A 185 -0.68 -26.21 0.26
CA LEU A 185 0.20 -27.38 0.23
C LEU A 185 -0.08 -28.32 1.41
N SER A 186 -0.18 -27.76 2.63
CA SER A 186 -0.51 -28.54 3.83
C SER A 186 -1.86 -29.23 3.69
N PHE A 187 -2.88 -28.50 3.21
CA PHE A 187 -4.20 -29.05 2.90
C PHE A 187 -4.13 -30.20 1.89
N ALA A 188 -3.44 -30.00 0.76
CA ALA A 188 -3.31 -30.99 -0.30
C ALA A 188 -2.57 -32.25 0.16
N TYR A 189 -1.52 -32.08 0.98
CA TYR A 189 -0.74 -33.19 1.51
C TYR A 189 -1.55 -34.08 2.44
N GLU A 190 -2.31 -33.50 3.37
CA GLU A 190 -3.17 -34.29 4.27
C GLU A 190 -4.28 -35.01 3.49
N LEU A 191 -4.90 -34.37 2.49
CA LEU A 191 -5.85 -35.05 1.62
C LEU A 191 -5.22 -36.20 0.84
N HIS A 192 -4.05 -35.98 0.22
CA HIS A 192 -3.35 -37.01 -0.53
C HIS A 192 -3.00 -38.21 0.37
N LYS A 193 -2.51 -37.93 1.59
CA LYS A 193 -2.13 -38.94 2.56
C LYS A 193 -3.31 -39.84 2.95
N GLU A 194 -4.51 -39.28 3.11
CA GLU A 194 -5.70 -40.02 3.55
C GLU A 194 -6.50 -40.65 2.40
N LEU A 195 -6.52 -40.02 1.23
CA LEU A 195 -7.30 -40.47 0.08
C LEU A 195 -6.51 -41.34 -0.89
N LYS A 196 -5.16 -41.25 -0.86
CA LYS A 196 -4.24 -41.96 -1.76
C LYS A 196 -4.50 -41.69 -3.25
N VAL A 197 -4.93 -40.47 -3.58
CA VAL A 197 -5.14 -39.98 -4.96
C VAL A 197 -4.34 -38.70 -5.21
N PRO A 198 -4.02 -38.36 -6.47
CA PRO A 198 -3.42 -37.06 -6.80
C PRO A 198 -4.25 -35.88 -6.29
N VAL A 199 -3.61 -34.77 -5.94
CA VAL A 199 -4.29 -33.56 -5.48
C VAL A 199 -3.75 -32.32 -6.21
N GLY A 200 -4.61 -31.64 -6.95
CA GLY A 200 -4.34 -30.38 -7.62
C GLY A 200 -4.89 -29.18 -6.84
N ILE A 201 -4.13 -28.08 -6.81
CA ILE A 201 -4.57 -26.79 -6.30
C ILE A 201 -4.65 -25.79 -7.45
N LEU A 202 -5.84 -25.20 -7.64
CA LEU A 202 -6.07 -24.05 -8.51
C LEU A 202 -6.02 -22.77 -7.66
N LEU A 203 -4.90 -22.05 -7.71
CA LEU A 203 -4.62 -20.91 -6.83
C LEU A 203 -4.89 -19.56 -7.54
N THR A 204 -5.84 -18.78 -6.99
CA THR A 204 -6.26 -17.47 -7.53
C THR A 204 -6.14 -16.31 -6.52
N SER A 205 -5.30 -16.44 -5.50
CA SER A 205 -5.11 -15.43 -4.44
C SER A 205 -4.31 -14.20 -4.89
N HIS A 206 -4.48 -13.07 -4.18
CA HIS A 206 -3.65 -11.87 -4.34
C HIS A 206 -3.56 -11.01 -3.06
N SER A 207 -2.36 -10.60 -2.68
CA SER A 207 -2.05 -9.86 -1.46
C SER A 207 -2.67 -8.46 -1.40
N ASN A 208 -2.97 -8.02 -0.16
CA ASN A 208 -3.55 -6.72 0.15
C ASN A 208 -4.85 -6.42 -0.64
N THR A 209 -5.75 -7.40 -0.65
CA THR A 209 -6.97 -7.35 -1.45
C THR A 209 -8.18 -7.62 -0.57
N ARG A 210 -9.20 -6.78 -0.74
CA ARG A 210 -10.47 -6.88 -0.05
C ARG A 210 -11.38 -7.94 -0.71
N ILE A 211 -12.24 -8.58 0.07
CA ILE A 211 -13.07 -9.72 -0.36
C ILE A 211 -13.96 -9.42 -1.57
N GLU A 212 -14.49 -8.20 -1.67
CA GLU A 212 -15.37 -7.75 -2.74
C GLU A 212 -14.71 -7.87 -4.13
N ALA A 213 -13.38 -7.73 -4.23
CA ALA A 213 -12.65 -7.86 -5.48
C ALA A 213 -12.66 -9.29 -6.05
N PHE A 214 -12.77 -10.31 -5.19
CA PHE A 214 -12.83 -11.74 -5.57
C PHE A 214 -14.27 -12.24 -5.77
N THR A 215 -15.25 -11.39 -5.54
CA THR A 215 -16.67 -11.76 -5.56
C THR A 215 -17.27 -11.52 -6.94
N ALA A 216 -18.03 -12.48 -7.45
CA ALA A 216 -18.73 -12.35 -8.72
C ALA A 216 -19.75 -11.20 -8.65
N ARG A 217 -19.76 -10.33 -9.67
CA ARG A 217 -20.62 -9.14 -9.73
C ARG A 217 -22.08 -9.42 -9.42
N LYS A 218 -22.65 -10.46 -10.05
CA LYS A 218 -24.06 -10.84 -9.87
C LYS A 218 -24.42 -11.11 -8.41
N ALA A 219 -23.52 -11.72 -7.65
CA ALA A 219 -23.76 -12.02 -6.25
C ALA A 219 -23.71 -10.77 -5.37
N ILE A 220 -22.87 -9.78 -5.72
CA ILE A 220 -22.87 -8.45 -5.06
C ILE A 220 -24.21 -7.75 -5.33
N GLU A 221 -24.62 -7.69 -6.59
CA GLU A 221 -25.87 -7.03 -7.01
C GLU A 221 -27.12 -7.67 -6.40
N ALA A 222 -27.11 -9.00 -6.23
CA ALA A 222 -28.22 -9.73 -5.63
C ALA A 222 -28.29 -9.62 -4.10
N HIS A 223 -27.20 -9.23 -3.43
CA HIS A 223 -27.13 -9.24 -1.98
C HIS A 223 -27.68 -7.93 -1.38
N PRO A 224 -28.75 -7.95 -0.55
CA PRO A 224 -29.41 -6.74 -0.06
C PRO A 224 -28.51 -5.87 0.82
N GLY A 225 -27.53 -6.46 1.50
CA GLY A 225 -26.55 -5.76 2.34
C GLY A 225 -25.40 -5.07 1.58
N LEU A 226 -25.28 -5.24 0.25
CA LEU A 226 -24.12 -4.78 -0.53
C LEU A 226 -24.46 -3.70 -1.57
N LYS A 227 -25.52 -2.92 -1.36
CA LYS A 227 -25.95 -1.87 -2.28
C LYS A 227 -24.82 -0.90 -2.64
N VAL A 228 -23.98 -0.50 -1.67
CA VAL A 228 -22.86 0.43 -1.92
C VAL A 228 -21.84 -0.19 -2.89
N ASP A 229 -21.50 -1.46 -2.71
CA ASP A 229 -20.57 -2.15 -3.61
C ASP A 229 -21.19 -2.31 -5.01
N ALA A 230 -22.50 -2.59 -5.10
CA ALA A 230 -23.23 -2.66 -6.37
C ALA A 230 -23.30 -1.30 -7.10
N ASP A 231 -23.59 -0.22 -6.38
CA ASP A 231 -23.65 1.14 -6.95
C ASP A 231 -22.27 1.55 -7.51
N LEU A 232 -21.17 1.21 -6.81
CA LEU A 232 -19.80 1.46 -7.30
C LEU A 232 -19.49 0.69 -8.58
N ILE A 233 -19.97 -0.54 -8.72
CA ILE A 233 -19.84 -1.32 -9.95
C ILE A 233 -20.62 -0.64 -11.08
N HIS A 234 -21.87 -0.23 -10.83
CA HIS A 234 -22.74 0.40 -11.84
C HIS A 234 -22.22 1.75 -12.30
N ASP A 235 -21.70 2.57 -11.39
CA ASP A 235 -21.06 3.84 -11.73
C ASP A 235 -19.84 3.65 -12.66
N GLY A 236 -19.09 2.56 -12.49
CA GLY A 236 -17.93 2.23 -13.32
C GLY A 236 -18.26 1.54 -14.64
N ASP A 237 -19.47 0.99 -14.80
CA ASP A 237 -19.89 0.21 -15.95
C ASP A 237 -20.67 1.06 -16.97
N VAL A 238 -19.95 1.55 -17.98
CA VAL A 238 -20.51 2.37 -19.07
C VAL A 238 -21.46 1.64 -20.01
N SER A 239 -21.62 0.31 -19.87
CA SER A 239 -22.67 -0.43 -20.58
C SER A 239 -24.05 -0.25 -19.95
N THR A 240 -24.12 0.30 -18.73
CA THR A 240 -25.37 0.62 -18.02
C THR A 240 -25.77 2.08 -18.18
N GLU A 241 -27.06 2.39 -18.00
CA GLU A 241 -27.55 3.77 -18.00
C GLU A 241 -26.90 4.61 -16.89
N GLN A 242 -26.74 4.02 -15.69
CA GLN A 242 -26.10 4.68 -14.56
C GLN A 242 -24.63 5.02 -14.85
N GLY A 243 -23.84 4.06 -15.33
CA GLY A 243 -22.44 4.31 -15.66
C GLY A 243 -22.27 5.30 -16.81
N HIS A 244 -23.13 5.25 -17.83
CA HIS A 244 -23.12 6.26 -18.88
C HIS A 244 -23.39 7.68 -18.31
N ALA A 245 -24.40 7.84 -17.46
CA ALA A 245 -24.69 9.11 -16.81
C ALA A 245 -23.55 9.57 -15.88
N ALA A 246 -22.90 8.63 -15.19
CA ALA A 246 -21.78 8.92 -14.30
C ALA A 246 -20.53 9.41 -15.07
N PHE A 247 -20.23 8.83 -16.24
CA PHE A 247 -19.15 9.29 -17.11
C PHE A 247 -19.44 10.65 -17.75
N GLU A 248 -20.68 10.90 -18.18
CA GLU A 248 -21.08 12.22 -18.66
C GLU A 248 -20.96 13.29 -17.56
N LYS A 249 -21.32 12.94 -16.32
CA LYS A 249 -21.07 13.80 -15.15
C LYS A 249 -19.57 14.01 -14.92
N TYR A 250 -18.77 12.95 -14.98
CA TYR A 250 -17.32 13.01 -14.84
C TYR A 250 -16.66 13.98 -15.82
N TYR A 251 -17.03 13.95 -17.11
CA TYR A 251 -16.48 14.88 -18.10
C TYR A 251 -16.81 16.34 -17.78
N ARG A 252 -18.05 16.63 -17.33
CA ARG A 252 -18.45 17.98 -16.90
C ARG A 252 -17.71 18.41 -15.65
N ASP A 253 -17.60 17.54 -14.66
CA ASP A 253 -16.91 17.82 -13.40
C ASP A 253 -15.41 18.03 -13.64
N LEU A 254 -14.78 17.27 -14.54
CA LEU A 254 -13.36 17.42 -14.87
C LEU A 254 -13.09 18.74 -15.58
N ALA A 255 -13.97 19.15 -16.50
CA ALA A 255 -13.88 20.46 -17.15
C ALA A 255 -14.06 21.60 -16.13
N ALA A 256 -15.08 21.50 -15.26
CA ALA A 256 -15.32 22.47 -14.20
C ALA A 256 -14.15 22.55 -13.21
N TRP A 257 -13.58 21.40 -12.84
CA TRP A 257 -12.37 21.33 -12.02
C TRP A 257 -11.18 22.02 -12.69
N GLN A 258 -10.96 21.80 -14.00
CA GLN A 258 -9.84 22.43 -14.71
C GLN A 258 -9.99 23.96 -14.74
N THR A 259 -11.19 24.47 -15.04
CA THR A 259 -11.49 25.90 -15.00
C THR A 259 -11.27 26.48 -13.60
N ALA A 260 -11.92 25.90 -12.59
CA ALA A 260 -11.82 26.40 -11.21
C ALA A 260 -10.39 26.31 -10.65
N SER A 261 -9.61 25.29 -11.07
CA SER A 261 -8.21 25.17 -10.66
C SER A 261 -7.32 26.18 -11.38
N ALA A 262 -7.58 26.50 -12.65
CA ALA A 262 -6.84 27.53 -13.38
C ALA A 262 -7.05 28.94 -12.77
N GLU A 263 -8.24 29.23 -12.26
CA GLU A 263 -8.56 30.49 -11.57
C GLU A 263 -7.80 30.68 -10.25
N GLN A 264 -7.30 29.60 -9.63
CA GLN A 264 -6.47 29.67 -8.42
C GLN A 264 -5.03 30.13 -8.70
N GLY A 265 -4.60 30.11 -9.96
CA GLY A 265 -3.23 30.35 -10.39
C GLY A 265 -2.28 29.19 -10.05
N PHE A 266 -1.02 29.31 -10.46
CA PHE A 266 0.02 28.31 -10.23
C PHE A 266 1.33 28.98 -9.83
N PRO A 267 2.07 28.46 -8.83
CA PRO A 267 1.78 27.31 -7.98
C PRO A 267 0.57 27.54 -7.05
N VAL A 268 -0.18 26.48 -6.76
CA VAL A 268 -1.36 26.53 -5.87
C VAL A 268 -1.11 25.81 -4.55
N GLU A 269 -1.43 26.44 -3.43
CA GLU A 269 -1.16 25.86 -2.10
C GLU A 269 -2.10 24.71 -1.74
N ARG A 270 -3.37 24.86 -2.08
CA ARG A 270 -4.41 23.86 -1.87
C ARG A 270 -5.11 23.56 -3.21
N PRO A 271 -4.55 22.65 -4.02
CA PRO A 271 -5.18 22.28 -5.29
C PRO A 271 -6.57 21.70 -5.03
N LEU A 272 -7.53 22.03 -5.90
CA LEU A 272 -8.84 21.38 -5.90
C LEU A 272 -8.68 19.88 -6.18
N LYS A 273 -9.47 19.06 -5.48
CA LYS A 273 -9.47 17.61 -5.71
C LYS A 273 -10.02 17.34 -7.12
N ARG A 274 -9.17 16.78 -7.97
CA ARG A 274 -9.57 16.31 -9.31
C ARG A 274 -10.63 15.21 -9.18
N PRO A 275 -11.70 15.24 -9.98
CA PRO A 275 -12.63 14.12 -10.06
C PRO A 275 -11.90 12.83 -10.47
N ASN A 276 -12.26 11.72 -9.81
CA ASN A 276 -11.79 10.39 -10.21
C ASN A 276 -12.71 9.83 -11.30
N LEU A 277 -12.24 8.82 -12.03
CA LEU A 277 -13.12 8.02 -12.88
C LEU A 277 -14.29 7.48 -12.05
N PRO A 278 -15.51 7.39 -12.62
CA PRO A 278 -16.70 6.92 -11.90
C PRO A 278 -16.56 5.51 -11.32
N GLY A 279 -17.13 5.32 -10.13
CA GLY A 279 -17.20 4.02 -9.46
C GLY A 279 -15.85 3.31 -9.40
N ILE A 280 -15.83 2.04 -9.81
CA ILE A 280 -14.64 1.20 -9.84
C ILE A 280 -13.77 1.35 -11.12
N ALA A 281 -14.14 2.22 -12.06
CA ALA A 281 -13.49 2.27 -13.38
C ALA A 281 -12.00 2.68 -13.34
N GLY A 282 -11.60 3.44 -12.31
CA GLY A 282 -10.20 3.82 -12.06
C GLY A 282 -9.52 2.99 -10.97
N GLU A 283 -10.20 1.99 -10.42
CA GLU A 283 -9.66 1.15 -9.35
C GLU A 283 -8.93 -0.06 -9.93
N TRP A 284 -7.91 -0.55 -9.23
CA TRP A 284 -7.20 -1.79 -9.58
C TRP A 284 -7.67 -3.01 -8.77
N ARG A 285 -8.31 -2.76 -7.63
CA ARG A 285 -8.83 -3.79 -6.70
C ARG A 285 -10.28 -3.50 -6.31
N GLY A 286 -11.03 -2.88 -7.20
CA GLY A 286 -12.44 -2.61 -6.96
C GLY A 286 -13.26 -3.90 -6.88
N PRO A 287 -14.49 -3.84 -6.33
CA PRO A 287 -15.47 -4.92 -6.41
C PRO A 287 -15.44 -5.69 -7.74
N SER A 288 -15.41 -7.02 -7.66
CA SER A 288 -15.36 -7.98 -8.78
C SER A 288 -14.14 -7.97 -9.69
N GLN A 289 -13.20 -7.03 -9.58
CA GLN A 289 -12.15 -6.92 -10.60
C GLN A 289 -11.19 -8.10 -10.68
N PHE A 290 -10.86 -8.74 -9.56
CA PHE A 290 -10.04 -9.96 -9.55
C PHE A 290 -10.85 -11.21 -9.82
N PHE A 291 -12.13 -11.23 -9.46
CA PHE A 291 -13.02 -12.27 -9.98
C PHE A 291 -12.97 -12.27 -11.51
N ASN A 292 -13.16 -11.10 -12.11
CA ASN A 292 -13.19 -10.91 -13.55
C ASN A 292 -11.87 -11.27 -14.24
N GLY A 293 -10.74 -10.76 -13.74
CA GLY A 293 -9.44 -10.97 -14.41
C GLY A 293 -8.75 -12.29 -14.07
N LYS A 294 -9.02 -12.86 -12.89
CA LYS A 294 -8.22 -13.97 -12.33
C LYS A 294 -9.02 -15.27 -12.13
N ILE A 295 -10.30 -15.17 -11.77
CA ILE A 295 -11.13 -16.34 -11.45
C ILE A 295 -12.00 -16.75 -12.64
N ALA A 296 -12.72 -15.81 -13.26
CA ALA A 296 -13.60 -16.07 -14.39
C ALA A 296 -12.91 -16.81 -15.56
N PRO A 297 -11.65 -16.52 -15.93
CA PRO A 297 -10.96 -17.23 -17.02
C PRO A 297 -10.69 -18.72 -16.77
N VAL A 298 -10.67 -19.15 -15.50
CA VAL A 298 -10.46 -20.56 -15.14
C VAL A 298 -11.75 -21.28 -14.81
N VAL A 299 -12.89 -20.59 -14.81
CA VAL A 299 -14.21 -21.19 -14.80
C VAL A 299 -14.52 -21.65 -16.23
N PRO A 300 -14.99 -22.89 -16.46
CA PRO A 300 -15.52 -23.84 -15.49
C PRO A 300 -14.59 -25.02 -15.17
N PHE A 301 -13.27 -24.84 -14.96
CA PHE A 301 -12.38 -25.95 -14.59
C PHE A 301 -12.98 -26.75 -13.43
N ALA A 302 -13.12 -28.07 -13.60
CA ALA A 302 -13.76 -28.90 -12.59
C ALA A 302 -12.95 -28.90 -11.29
N ILE A 303 -13.63 -28.58 -10.19
CA ILE A 303 -13.10 -28.59 -8.82
C ILE A 303 -14.05 -29.35 -7.91
N ARG A 304 -13.54 -29.85 -6.78
CA ARG A 304 -14.31 -30.43 -5.68
C ARG A 304 -14.95 -29.35 -4.81
N GLY A 305 -14.19 -28.30 -4.48
CA GLY A 305 -14.56 -27.26 -3.52
C GLY A 305 -13.50 -26.16 -3.45
N SER A 306 -13.72 -25.21 -2.54
CA SER A 306 -12.86 -24.04 -2.35
C SER A 306 -12.31 -23.92 -0.92
N ILE A 307 -11.05 -23.48 -0.81
CA ILE A 307 -10.46 -23.02 0.46
C ILE A 307 -10.13 -21.52 0.42
N TRP A 308 -10.35 -20.83 1.54
CA TRP A 308 -10.26 -19.37 1.64
C TRP A 308 -9.46 -18.90 2.86
N CYS A 309 -8.52 -17.98 2.65
CA CYS A 309 -7.78 -17.32 3.74
C CYS A 309 -7.63 -15.82 3.44
N GLN A 310 -8.51 -15.03 4.07
CA GLN A 310 -8.57 -13.59 3.88
C GLN A 310 -9.29 -12.89 5.04
N GLY A 311 -9.07 -11.58 5.15
CA GLY A 311 -9.87 -10.64 5.92
C GLY A 311 -9.06 -9.48 6.47
N GLU A 312 -7.72 -9.49 6.37
CA GLU A 312 -6.88 -8.45 6.97
C GLU A 312 -7.12 -7.09 6.32
N SER A 313 -7.29 -7.05 4.99
CA SER A 313 -7.64 -5.82 4.26
C SER A 313 -9.08 -5.35 4.55
N ASN A 314 -9.90 -6.18 5.18
CA ASN A 314 -11.27 -5.89 5.63
C ASN A 314 -11.38 -5.85 7.17
N SER A 315 -10.27 -5.79 7.90
CA SER A 315 -10.26 -5.89 9.37
C SER A 315 -11.08 -4.81 10.09
N GLY A 316 -11.32 -3.66 9.43
CA GLY A 316 -12.14 -2.56 9.93
C GLY A 316 -13.56 -2.51 9.37
N ASP A 317 -14.03 -3.55 8.67
CA ASP A 317 -15.34 -3.54 8.01
C ASP A 317 -16.53 -3.70 8.97
N GLY A 318 -16.32 -4.33 10.13
CA GLY A 318 -17.43 -4.72 11.00
C GLY A 318 -18.36 -5.74 10.33
N ARG A 319 -19.66 -5.71 10.65
CA ARG A 319 -20.61 -6.76 10.23
C ARG A 319 -20.82 -6.88 8.71
N ILE A 320 -20.52 -5.85 7.91
CA ILE A 320 -20.67 -5.93 6.44
C ILE A 320 -19.78 -7.02 5.82
N TYR A 321 -18.70 -7.43 6.50
CA TYR A 321 -17.85 -8.51 6.02
C TYR A 321 -18.59 -9.86 5.94
N ALA A 322 -19.58 -10.13 6.80
CA ALA A 322 -20.40 -11.33 6.70
C ALA A 322 -21.25 -11.34 5.42
N ALA A 323 -21.87 -10.20 5.07
CA ALA A 323 -22.61 -10.03 3.81
C ALA A 323 -21.70 -10.24 2.58
N ARG A 324 -20.46 -9.74 2.64
CA ARG A 324 -19.47 -9.95 1.57
C ARG A 324 -19.04 -11.42 1.45
N MET A 325 -18.91 -12.14 2.57
CA MET A 325 -18.65 -13.59 2.55
C MET A 325 -19.83 -14.37 1.96
N GLU A 326 -21.08 -13.98 2.27
CA GLU A 326 -22.29 -14.58 1.67
C GLU A 326 -22.30 -14.41 0.16
N ALA A 327 -22.05 -13.19 -0.34
CA ALA A 327 -21.93 -12.92 -1.76
C ALA A 327 -20.75 -13.66 -2.42
N LEU A 328 -19.58 -13.75 -1.77
CA LEU A 328 -18.42 -14.51 -2.27
C LEU A 328 -18.78 -15.97 -2.52
N VAL A 329 -19.32 -16.65 -1.50
CA VAL A 329 -19.64 -18.08 -1.56
C VAL A 329 -20.73 -18.34 -2.59
N GLN A 330 -21.80 -17.54 -2.59
CA GLN A 330 -22.87 -17.68 -3.57
C GLN A 330 -22.36 -17.44 -4.99
N GLY A 331 -21.57 -16.39 -5.20
CA GLY A 331 -21.02 -16.05 -6.51
C GLY A 331 -20.11 -17.12 -7.09
N TRP A 332 -19.30 -17.79 -6.26
CA TRP A 332 -18.48 -18.90 -6.72
C TRP A 332 -19.31 -20.17 -6.99
N ARG A 333 -20.29 -20.49 -6.13
CA ARG A 333 -21.21 -21.61 -6.38
C ARG A 333 -21.94 -21.47 -7.71
N GLU A 334 -22.43 -20.27 -8.02
CA GLU A 334 -23.06 -19.95 -9.29
C GLU A 334 -22.09 -20.03 -10.46
N ALA A 335 -20.90 -19.44 -10.33
CA ALA A 335 -19.90 -19.41 -11.40
C ALA A 335 -19.47 -20.82 -11.85
N TRP A 336 -19.22 -21.73 -10.90
CA TRP A 336 -18.87 -23.12 -11.20
C TRP A 336 -20.08 -24.03 -11.47
N GLY A 337 -21.31 -23.55 -11.26
CA GLY A 337 -22.52 -24.37 -11.37
C GLY A 337 -22.60 -25.47 -10.30
N LEU A 338 -22.08 -25.20 -9.11
CA LEU A 338 -22.01 -26.12 -7.97
C LEU A 338 -22.74 -25.51 -6.76
N PRO A 339 -24.08 -25.66 -6.62
CA PRO A 339 -24.86 -25.01 -5.56
C PRO A 339 -24.44 -25.45 -4.15
N ASP A 340 -23.98 -26.70 -4.01
CA ASP A 340 -23.51 -27.27 -2.73
C ASP A 340 -21.98 -27.33 -2.65
N MET A 341 -21.26 -26.47 -3.41
CA MET A 341 -19.80 -26.45 -3.40
C MET A 341 -19.30 -26.30 -1.95
N PRO A 342 -18.44 -27.23 -1.46
CA PRO A 342 -17.76 -27.10 -0.19
C PRO A 342 -16.90 -25.83 -0.16
N PHE A 343 -17.01 -25.06 0.92
CA PHE A 343 -16.24 -23.84 1.14
C PHE A 343 -15.65 -23.85 2.55
N TYR A 344 -14.32 -23.98 2.65
CA TYR A 344 -13.63 -24.03 3.93
C TYR A 344 -12.70 -22.85 4.10
N PHE A 345 -12.82 -22.12 5.20
CA PHE A 345 -12.03 -20.91 5.42
C PHE A 345 -11.34 -20.89 6.76
N THR A 346 -10.25 -20.12 6.87
CA THR A 346 -9.60 -19.86 8.15
C THR A 346 -10.20 -18.63 8.82
N GLN A 347 -10.57 -18.75 10.09
CA GLN A 347 -10.85 -17.61 10.94
C GLN A 347 -9.57 -16.79 11.09
N MET A 348 -9.66 -15.46 11.12
CA MET A 348 -8.52 -14.56 11.18
C MET A 348 -7.54 -14.94 12.31
N GLN A 349 -6.24 -14.89 12.03
CA GLN A 349 -5.20 -15.15 13.01
C GLN A 349 -5.16 -14.08 14.11
N ASN A 350 -4.47 -14.40 15.19
CA ASN A 350 -4.09 -13.42 16.21
C ASN A 350 -3.08 -12.40 15.64
N TYR A 351 -3.32 -11.12 15.85
CA TYR A 351 -2.44 -10.04 15.40
C TYR A 351 -2.52 -8.83 16.33
N GLY A 352 -1.37 -8.36 16.78
CA GLY A 352 -1.23 -7.19 17.65
C GLY A 352 -0.37 -7.48 18.88
N THR A 353 -0.70 -6.81 19.98
CA THR A 353 -0.01 -6.97 21.26
C THR A 353 -0.60 -8.16 22.03
N ALA A 354 0.27 -9.06 22.51
CA ALA A 354 -0.16 -10.21 23.30
C ALA A 354 -0.94 -9.74 24.54
N ASP A 355 -2.11 -10.34 24.74
CA ASP A 355 -2.99 -10.14 25.90
C ASP A 355 -3.42 -8.67 26.13
N SER A 356 -3.43 -7.86 25.07
CA SER A 356 -3.99 -6.50 25.09
C SER A 356 -5.49 -6.52 25.45
N PRO A 357 -6.01 -5.51 26.16
CA PRO A 357 -7.46 -5.33 26.29
C PRO A 357 -8.12 -4.82 25.00
N ASP A 358 -7.32 -4.40 24.01
CA ASP A 358 -7.81 -3.93 22.71
C ASP A 358 -8.37 -5.09 21.87
N VAL A 359 -9.39 -4.78 21.05
CA VAL A 359 -10.11 -5.76 20.24
C VAL A 359 -9.27 -6.23 19.05
N GLY A 360 -8.67 -5.30 18.30
CA GLY A 360 -8.00 -5.55 17.02
C GLY A 360 -8.77 -6.53 16.12
N TYR A 361 -8.16 -7.68 15.81
CA TYR A 361 -8.78 -8.67 14.92
C TYR A 361 -9.88 -9.53 15.60
N ALA A 362 -10.26 -9.28 16.86
CA ALA A 362 -11.37 -10.00 17.49
C ALA A 362 -12.71 -9.75 16.78
N ASP A 363 -13.00 -8.52 16.36
CA ASP A 363 -14.23 -8.19 15.62
C ASP A 363 -14.32 -9.01 14.32
N ILE A 364 -13.29 -8.99 13.47
CA ILE A 364 -13.32 -9.73 12.20
C ILE A 364 -13.43 -11.26 12.42
N ARG A 365 -12.79 -11.81 13.47
CA ARG A 365 -12.95 -13.23 13.85
C ARG A 365 -14.39 -13.57 14.23
N GLN A 366 -15.05 -12.68 14.96
CA GLN A 366 -16.44 -12.87 15.35
C GLN A 366 -17.41 -12.64 14.19
N VAL A 367 -17.13 -11.70 13.27
CA VAL A 367 -17.93 -11.56 12.04
C VAL A 367 -17.82 -12.81 11.17
N GLN A 368 -16.63 -13.40 11.06
CA GLN A 368 -16.43 -14.68 10.38
C GLN A 368 -17.18 -15.83 11.04
N GLN A 369 -17.25 -15.85 12.38
CA GLN A 369 -18.09 -16.81 13.11
C GLN A 369 -19.57 -16.56 12.86
N LEU A 370 -20.03 -15.32 12.87
CA LEU A 370 -21.42 -14.95 12.55
C LEU A 370 -21.81 -15.45 11.15
N PHE A 371 -20.95 -15.22 10.16
CA PHE A 371 -21.12 -15.75 8.80
C PHE A 371 -21.25 -17.29 8.83
N PHE A 372 -20.31 -17.98 9.47
CA PHE A 372 -20.30 -19.43 9.55
C PHE A 372 -21.59 -19.98 10.19
N MET A 373 -22.00 -19.42 11.34
CA MET A 373 -23.20 -19.84 12.07
C MET A 373 -24.48 -19.71 11.25
N LYS A 374 -24.56 -18.68 10.39
CA LYS A 374 -25.72 -18.46 9.50
C LYS A 374 -25.68 -19.31 8.24
N ASN A 375 -24.52 -19.82 7.84
CA ASN A 375 -24.29 -20.43 6.53
C ASN A 375 -23.68 -21.84 6.60
N ARG A 376 -23.93 -22.62 7.66
CA ARG A 376 -23.23 -23.90 7.96
C ARG A 376 -23.29 -24.99 6.89
N SER A 377 -24.26 -24.94 5.97
CA SER A 377 -24.39 -25.96 4.93
C SER A 377 -23.24 -25.88 3.92
N HIS A 378 -22.44 -26.95 3.83
CA HIS A 378 -21.23 -27.04 3.00
C HIS A 378 -20.21 -25.91 3.26
N VAL A 379 -20.21 -25.34 4.48
CA VAL A 379 -19.25 -24.33 4.92
C VAL A 379 -18.55 -24.83 6.19
N GLY A 380 -17.25 -24.59 6.29
CA GLY A 380 -16.45 -24.94 7.46
C GLY A 380 -15.47 -23.83 7.83
N MET A 381 -15.26 -23.65 9.13
CA MET A 381 -14.39 -22.61 9.68
C MET A 381 -13.27 -23.24 10.51
N VAL A 382 -12.02 -22.86 10.23
CA VAL A 382 -10.86 -23.26 11.01
C VAL A 382 -10.48 -22.16 11.99
N VAL A 383 -10.65 -22.43 13.28
CA VAL A 383 -10.22 -21.54 14.37
C VAL A 383 -8.69 -21.50 14.46
N GLN A 384 -8.15 -20.29 14.65
CA GLN A 384 -6.70 -20.02 14.67
C GLN A 384 -6.22 -19.33 15.97
N THR A 385 -7.07 -19.20 16.98
CA THR A 385 -6.75 -18.49 18.25
C THR A 385 -5.62 -19.15 19.04
N ASP A 386 -5.35 -20.43 18.83
CA ASP A 386 -4.32 -21.20 19.52
C ASP A 386 -2.96 -21.19 18.81
N LEU A 387 -2.81 -20.54 17.65
CA LEU A 387 -1.56 -20.61 16.88
C LEU A 387 -0.34 -20.05 17.63
N ASN A 388 -0.56 -19.20 18.64
CA ASN A 388 0.46 -18.68 19.54
C ASN A 388 1.73 -18.18 18.81
N PRO A 389 1.60 -17.22 17.88
CA PRO A 389 2.69 -16.84 17.00
C PRO A 389 3.90 -16.31 17.79
N ALA A 390 5.11 -16.58 17.30
CA ALA A 390 6.35 -16.15 17.93
C ALA A 390 6.50 -14.62 17.92
N ALA A 391 5.90 -13.96 16.92
CA ALA A 391 5.82 -12.51 16.78
C ALA A 391 4.35 -12.12 16.50
N PRO A 392 3.51 -11.93 17.53
CA PRO A 392 2.08 -11.60 17.34
C PRO A 392 1.85 -10.26 16.63
N GLY A 393 2.84 -9.35 16.65
CA GLY A 393 2.83 -8.13 15.84
C GLY A 393 3.17 -8.31 14.36
N ASN A 394 3.43 -9.55 13.89
CA ASN A 394 3.64 -9.85 12.47
C ASN A 394 2.34 -10.37 11.85
N ILE A 395 1.79 -9.59 10.91
CA ILE A 395 0.55 -9.92 10.21
C ILE A 395 0.64 -11.22 9.39
N HIS A 396 1.85 -11.61 8.97
CA HIS A 396 2.12 -12.85 8.25
C HIS A 396 2.71 -13.90 9.20
N TYR A 397 1.83 -14.59 9.93
CA TYR A 397 2.18 -15.66 10.86
C TYR A 397 2.88 -16.83 10.16
N GLN A 398 3.85 -17.46 10.84
CA GLN A 398 4.71 -18.49 10.25
C GLN A 398 4.00 -19.85 10.15
N ASN A 399 3.15 -20.19 11.13
CA ASN A 399 2.43 -21.45 11.15
C ASN A 399 1.22 -21.53 10.20
N LYS A 400 1.48 -21.81 8.92
CA LYS A 400 0.44 -22.14 7.92
C LYS A 400 0.18 -23.65 7.79
N LEU A 401 1.00 -24.46 8.45
CA LEU A 401 0.93 -25.92 8.43
C LEU A 401 -0.35 -26.41 9.11
N HIS A 402 -0.54 -26.09 10.39
CA HIS A 402 -1.67 -26.61 11.16
C HIS A 402 -3.04 -26.14 10.64
N PRO A 403 -3.23 -24.86 10.25
CA PRO A 403 -4.47 -24.43 9.61
C PRO A 403 -4.78 -25.20 8.31
N GLY A 404 -3.79 -25.46 7.46
CA GLY A 404 -3.95 -26.27 6.26
C GLY A 404 -4.38 -27.71 6.57
N MET A 405 -3.80 -28.33 7.61
CA MET A 405 -4.21 -29.65 8.09
C MET A 405 -5.66 -29.65 8.59
N ARG A 406 -6.07 -28.61 9.33
CA ARG A 406 -7.43 -28.46 9.85
C ARG A 406 -8.47 -28.25 8.73
N LEU A 407 -8.11 -27.52 7.67
CA LEU A 407 -8.97 -27.42 6.48
C LEU A 407 -9.16 -28.78 5.82
N ALA A 408 -8.12 -29.62 5.76
CA ALA A 408 -8.23 -30.97 5.21
C ALA A 408 -9.13 -31.86 6.08
N ARG A 409 -9.09 -31.71 7.41
CA ARG A 409 -10.00 -32.44 8.32
C ARG A 409 -11.48 -32.11 8.05
N TRP A 410 -11.80 -30.84 7.77
CA TRP A 410 -13.15 -30.45 7.34
C TRP A 410 -13.59 -31.20 6.09
N ALA A 411 -12.76 -31.19 5.04
CA ALA A 411 -13.04 -31.90 3.80
C ALA A 411 -13.17 -33.42 4.02
N LEU A 412 -12.24 -34.04 4.75
CA LEU A 412 -12.25 -35.47 5.06
C LEU A 412 -13.53 -35.89 5.79
N ALA A 413 -13.97 -35.10 6.78
CA ALA A 413 -15.17 -35.40 7.55
C ALA A 413 -16.46 -35.16 6.77
N LYS A 414 -16.56 -34.04 6.05
CA LYS A 414 -17.81 -33.59 5.42
C LYS A 414 -18.02 -34.08 3.99
N ASP A 415 -16.95 -34.26 3.23
CA ASP A 415 -17.02 -34.64 1.81
C ASP A 415 -16.58 -36.08 1.54
N TYR A 416 -15.74 -36.65 2.42
CA TYR A 416 -15.19 -38.02 2.24
C TYR A 416 -15.63 -39.01 3.34
N GLY A 417 -16.56 -38.61 4.20
CA GLY A 417 -17.20 -39.50 5.19
C GLY A 417 -16.26 -40.08 6.23
N ARG A 418 -15.12 -39.42 6.53
CA ARG A 418 -14.19 -39.87 7.57
C ARG A 418 -14.71 -39.48 8.96
N THR A 419 -14.74 -40.45 9.88
CA THR A 419 -15.09 -40.20 11.28
C THR A 419 -13.90 -39.64 12.03
N ILE A 420 -13.68 -38.33 11.93
CA ILE A 420 -12.58 -37.60 12.58
C ILE A 420 -13.07 -36.29 13.19
N ALA A 421 -12.38 -35.81 14.22
CA ALA A 421 -12.62 -34.47 14.75
C ALA A 421 -12.11 -33.40 13.78
N TYR A 422 -12.99 -32.50 13.36
CA TYR A 422 -12.70 -31.48 12.34
C TYR A 422 -12.88 -30.03 12.83
N THR A 423 -13.54 -29.82 13.97
CA THR A 423 -13.70 -28.50 14.59
C THR A 423 -13.50 -28.57 16.11
N GLY A 424 -13.14 -27.45 16.72
CA GLY A 424 -13.19 -27.27 18.17
C GLY A 424 -14.59 -26.85 18.67
N PRO A 425 -14.75 -26.62 19.98
CA PRO A 425 -16.02 -26.17 20.57
C PRO A 425 -16.51 -24.87 19.93
N ILE A 426 -17.76 -24.88 19.44
CA ILE A 426 -18.41 -23.71 18.84
C ILE A 426 -19.35 -23.11 19.89
N TYR A 427 -19.14 -21.84 20.23
CA TYR A 427 -20.01 -21.12 21.17
C TYR A 427 -21.46 -21.11 20.67
N GLU A 428 -22.39 -21.54 21.53
CA GLU A 428 -23.83 -21.56 21.24
C GLU A 428 -24.54 -20.39 21.94
N ARG A 429 -24.38 -20.30 23.27
CA ARG A 429 -25.02 -19.27 24.11
C ARG A 429 -24.42 -19.25 25.51
N TYR A 430 -24.87 -18.30 26.34
CA TYR A 430 -24.75 -18.38 27.80
C TYR A 430 -26.07 -18.13 28.51
N THR A 431 -26.18 -18.57 29.75
CA THR A 431 -27.26 -18.21 30.68
C THR A 431 -26.68 -17.63 31.96
N ILE A 432 -27.42 -16.76 32.63
CA ILE A 432 -27.01 -16.16 33.91
C ILE A 432 -27.75 -16.89 35.05
N ASP A 433 -26.99 -17.37 36.03
CA ASP A 433 -27.49 -17.96 37.27
C ASP A 433 -26.84 -17.23 38.46
N GLY A 434 -27.60 -16.30 39.05
CA GLY A 434 -27.10 -15.40 40.09
C GLY A 434 -25.89 -14.59 39.61
N ASN A 435 -24.72 -14.84 40.20
CA ASN A 435 -23.46 -14.18 39.86
C ASN A 435 -22.59 -14.97 38.86
N LYS A 436 -23.15 -15.99 38.20
CA LYS A 436 -22.43 -16.88 37.29
C LYS A 436 -22.97 -16.77 35.88
N ALA A 437 -22.07 -16.79 34.90
CA ALA A 437 -22.43 -17.06 33.51
C ALA A 437 -22.09 -18.52 33.17
N ILE A 438 -23.06 -19.26 32.64
CA ILE A 438 -22.90 -20.65 32.22
C ILE A 438 -22.87 -20.67 30.69
N VAL A 439 -21.70 -20.92 30.12
CA VAL A 439 -21.45 -20.94 28.67
C VAL A 439 -21.66 -22.35 28.13
N SER A 440 -22.45 -22.45 27.06
CA SER A 440 -22.77 -23.69 26.34
C SER A 440 -22.17 -23.69 24.95
N PHE A 441 -21.82 -24.87 24.46
CA PHE A 441 -21.23 -25.09 23.14
C PHE A 441 -22.06 -26.11 22.35
N GLU A 442 -22.00 -26.03 21.02
CA GLU A 442 -22.69 -26.98 20.16
C GLU A 442 -22.25 -28.42 20.44
N LYS A 443 -23.21 -29.30 20.69
CA LYS A 443 -22.95 -30.70 21.08
C LYS A 443 -22.01 -31.44 20.13
N ASP A 444 -22.22 -31.30 18.82
CA ASP A 444 -21.43 -32.02 17.80
C ASP A 444 -20.00 -31.48 17.64
N SER A 445 -19.70 -30.32 18.24
CA SER A 445 -18.37 -29.70 18.22
C SER A 445 -17.46 -30.18 19.37
N LEU A 446 -18.02 -30.94 20.32
CA LEU A 446 -17.36 -31.30 21.57
C LEU A 446 -16.45 -32.53 21.48
N PHE A 447 -16.66 -33.46 20.54
CA PHE A 447 -15.83 -34.67 20.36
C PHE A 447 -15.31 -35.28 21.68
N ASP A 448 -16.24 -35.81 22.49
CA ASP A 448 -16.04 -36.38 23.85
C ASP A 448 -15.88 -35.39 25.01
N GLY A 449 -16.08 -34.09 24.75
CA GLY A 449 -16.23 -33.05 25.78
C GLY A 449 -15.13 -32.00 25.78
N LEU A 450 -15.13 -31.14 26.80
CA LEU A 450 -14.17 -30.05 26.93
C LEU A 450 -12.89 -30.47 27.67
N MET A 451 -11.78 -29.80 27.38
CA MET A 451 -10.56 -29.88 28.17
C MET A 451 -9.83 -28.54 28.26
N ILE A 452 -9.05 -28.39 29.33
CA ILE A 452 -7.99 -27.38 29.41
C ILE A 452 -6.75 -27.98 28.77
N GLY A 453 -6.23 -27.32 27.74
CA GLY A 453 -5.12 -27.85 26.95
C GLY A 453 -4.13 -26.79 26.52
N SER A 454 -3.04 -27.24 25.92
CA SER A 454 -2.03 -26.36 25.35
C SER A 454 -1.45 -26.92 24.07
N LYS A 455 -1.35 -26.04 23.08
CA LYS A 455 -0.57 -26.22 21.87
C LYS A 455 0.92 -25.88 22.09
N GLY A 456 1.24 -25.11 23.12
CA GLY A 456 2.54 -24.47 23.31
C GLY A 456 2.71 -23.19 22.50
N LEU A 457 3.89 -22.57 22.58
CA LEU A 457 4.23 -21.32 21.88
C LEU A 457 5.06 -21.60 20.62
N GLU A 458 4.75 -20.94 19.50
CA GLU A 458 5.47 -21.12 18.23
C GLU A 458 6.97 -20.80 18.37
N LYS A 459 7.34 -19.84 19.23
CA LYS A 459 8.75 -19.46 19.47
C LYS A 459 9.61 -20.62 19.99
N ASP A 460 8.99 -21.60 20.64
CA ASP A 460 9.69 -22.75 21.24
C ASP A 460 9.87 -23.89 20.23
N PHE A 461 9.18 -23.86 19.08
CA PHE A 461 9.22 -24.90 18.05
C PHE A 461 10.63 -25.15 17.51
N GLN A 462 11.42 -24.09 17.30
CA GLN A 462 12.78 -24.21 16.77
C GLN A 462 13.75 -24.86 17.76
N GLN A 463 13.50 -24.72 19.08
CA GLN A 463 14.34 -25.30 20.12
C GLN A 463 13.94 -26.75 20.43
N ASP A 464 12.64 -27.02 20.49
CA ASP A 464 12.08 -28.33 20.74
C ASP A 464 10.71 -28.46 20.03
N PRO A 465 10.65 -29.13 18.87
CA PRO A 465 9.40 -29.34 18.15
C PRO A 465 8.32 -30.03 19.00
N GLY A 466 8.70 -30.79 20.04
CA GLY A 466 7.78 -31.45 20.96
C GLY A 466 7.03 -30.49 21.90
N LYS A 467 7.46 -29.23 22.00
CA LYS A 467 6.81 -28.17 22.80
C LYS A 467 5.75 -27.40 22.04
N PHE A 468 5.65 -27.55 20.72
CA PHE A 468 4.60 -26.91 19.91
C PHE A 468 3.90 -27.96 19.03
N VAL A 469 2.69 -28.37 19.42
CA VAL A 469 2.07 -29.64 18.98
C VAL A 469 0.71 -29.46 18.30
N GLU A 470 0.38 -30.32 17.34
CA GLU A 470 -0.96 -30.41 16.74
C GLU A 470 -1.42 -31.88 16.74
N PRO A 471 -2.58 -32.23 17.34
CA PRO A 471 -3.48 -31.37 18.10
C PRO A 471 -2.92 -30.97 19.48
N ALA A 472 -3.59 -30.04 20.17
CA ALA A 472 -3.21 -29.62 21.53
C ALA A 472 -3.33 -30.76 22.54
N ARG A 473 -2.52 -30.73 23.61
CA ARG A 473 -2.51 -31.75 24.67
C ARG A 473 -3.18 -31.24 25.95
N PRO A 474 -3.82 -32.11 26.77
CA PRO A 474 -4.38 -31.69 28.04
C PRO A 474 -3.30 -31.20 29.00
N THR A 475 -3.65 -30.21 29.83
CA THR A 475 -2.79 -29.64 30.87
C THR A 475 -3.46 -29.75 32.25
N PRO A 476 -3.41 -30.92 32.91
CA PRO A 476 -4.09 -31.14 34.19
C PRO A 476 -3.61 -30.16 35.27
N GLY A 477 -4.56 -29.57 36.01
CA GLY A 477 -4.26 -28.64 37.10
C GLY A 477 -4.13 -27.16 36.69
N GLU A 478 -4.03 -26.87 35.39
CA GLU A 478 -4.09 -25.50 34.87
C GLU A 478 -5.50 -24.92 34.98
N LYS A 479 -5.61 -23.58 34.98
CA LYS A 479 -6.89 -22.86 34.98
C LYS A 479 -7.24 -22.36 33.58
N LEU A 480 -8.53 -22.24 33.27
CA LEU A 480 -8.97 -21.55 32.06
C LEU A 480 -8.54 -20.08 32.11
N ASN A 481 -8.07 -19.56 30.98
CA ASN A 481 -7.68 -18.15 30.83
C ASN A 481 -8.55 -17.43 29.78
N HIS A 482 -8.34 -16.13 29.65
CA HIS A 482 -9.03 -15.27 28.66
C HIS A 482 -10.55 -15.18 28.77
N PHE A 483 -11.12 -15.49 29.94
CA PHE A 483 -12.52 -15.22 30.25
C PHE A 483 -12.71 -13.86 30.90
N ARG A 484 -13.74 -13.13 30.46
CA ARG A 484 -14.17 -11.86 31.04
C ARG A 484 -15.69 -11.83 31.20
N LEU A 485 -16.17 -11.13 32.23
CA LEU A 485 -17.59 -10.84 32.42
C LEU A 485 -17.86 -9.35 32.26
N CYS A 486 -19.01 -9.03 31.69
CA CYS A 486 -19.51 -7.66 31.54
C CYS A 486 -20.56 -7.38 32.61
N GLY A 487 -20.38 -6.29 33.36
CA GLY A 487 -21.38 -5.80 34.31
C GLY A 487 -22.43 -4.91 33.66
N LYS A 488 -23.45 -4.51 34.45
CA LYS A 488 -24.48 -3.55 34.01
C LYS A 488 -23.92 -2.18 33.60
N ASP A 489 -22.71 -1.85 34.05
CA ASP A 489 -21.98 -0.65 33.66
C ASP A 489 -21.30 -0.77 32.27
N ARG A 490 -21.51 -1.89 31.58
CA ARG A 490 -20.95 -2.24 30.27
C ARG A 490 -19.41 -2.31 30.27
N LYS A 491 -18.79 -2.55 31.43
CA LYS A 491 -17.34 -2.76 31.54
C LYS A 491 -16.99 -4.23 31.65
N TRP A 492 -15.88 -4.59 31.01
CA TRP A 492 -15.36 -5.95 30.96
C TRP A 492 -14.29 -6.20 32.04
N HIS A 493 -14.55 -7.13 32.96
CA HIS A 493 -13.64 -7.53 34.03
C HIS A 493 -13.11 -8.95 33.82
N ALA A 494 -11.88 -9.22 34.26
CA ALA A 494 -11.34 -10.58 34.26
C ALA A 494 -12.23 -11.51 35.10
N ALA A 495 -12.33 -12.78 34.68
CA ALA A 495 -13.17 -13.77 35.33
C ALA A 495 -12.46 -15.11 35.51
N GLU A 496 -12.79 -15.80 36.59
CA GLU A 496 -12.42 -17.19 36.81
C GLU A 496 -13.41 -18.08 36.05
N ALA A 497 -12.89 -19.12 35.39
CA ALA A 497 -13.71 -20.06 34.63
C ALA A 497 -13.33 -21.52 34.94
N VAL A 498 -14.32 -22.39 35.02
CA VAL A 498 -14.16 -23.84 35.27
C VAL A 498 -15.04 -24.66 34.33
N ILE A 499 -14.52 -25.80 33.87
CA ILE A 499 -15.29 -26.77 33.08
C ILE A 499 -16.18 -27.58 34.02
N VAL A 500 -17.49 -27.63 33.73
CA VAL A 500 -18.47 -28.46 34.45
C VAL A 500 -19.25 -29.27 33.41
N GLY A 501 -18.87 -30.54 33.25
CA GLY A 501 -19.37 -31.39 32.17
C GLY A 501 -19.00 -30.80 30.81
N ASP A 502 -20.01 -30.50 30.00
CA ASP A 502 -19.88 -29.92 28.66
C ASP A 502 -20.06 -28.39 28.64
N THR A 503 -20.10 -27.75 29.81
CA THR A 503 -20.27 -26.30 29.97
C THR A 503 -19.06 -25.65 30.63
N VAL A 504 -18.94 -24.33 30.48
CA VAL A 504 -17.97 -23.53 31.24
C VAL A 504 -18.73 -22.57 32.16
N VAL A 505 -18.46 -22.65 33.46
CA VAL A 505 -19.02 -21.76 34.47
C VAL A 505 -18.02 -20.65 34.75
N VAL A 506 -18.44 -19.40 34.55
CA VAL A 506 -17.61 -18.20 34.63
C VAL A 506 -18.11 -17.29 35.76
N THR A 507 -17.20 -16.82 36.61
CA THR A 507 -17.52 -15.95 37.76
C THR A 507 -16.48 -14.85 37.94
N SER A 508 -16.89 -13.67 38.43
CA SER A 508 -15.96 -12.59 38.79
C SER A 508 -16.42 -11.90 40.06
N LYS A 509 -15.48 -11.58 40.96
CA LYS A 509 -15.76 -10.83 42.19
C LYS A 509 -16.15 -9.38 41.89
N ASP A 510 -15.67 -8.84 40.78
CA ASP A 510 -15.94 -7.46 40.35
C ASP A 510 -17.28 -7.33 39.62
N VAL A 511 -17.91 -8.45 39.25
CA VAL A 511 -19.16 -8.49 38.47
C VAL A 511 -20.18 -9.40 39.17
N PRO A 512 -20.86 -8.90 40.22
CA PRO A 512 -21.86 -9.69 40.95
C PRO A 512 -23.14 -9.93 40.14
N GLU A 513 -23.42 -9.09 39.14
CA GLU A 513 -24.58 -9.17 38.26
C GLU A 513 -24.13 -9.15 36.78
N PRO A 514 -23.64 -10.28 36.25
CA PRO A 514 -23.16 -10.35 34.89
C PRO A 514 -24.29 -10.22 33.87
N VAL A 515 -24.07 -9.40 32.85
CA VAL A 515 -24.94 -9.22 31.68
C VAL A 515 -24.25 -9.63 30.38
N GLY A 516 -22.99 -10.06 30.45
CA GLY A 516 -22.23 -10.50 29.28
C GLY A 516 -21.02 -11.33 29.64
N VAL A 517 -20.53 -12.08 28.66
CA VAL A 517 -19.38 -12.97 28.77
C VAL A 517 -18.55 -12.93 27.49
N GLN A 518 -17.24 -13.06 27.66
CA GLN A 518 -16.27 -12.98 26.59
C GLN A 518 -15.18 -14.04 26.79
N TYR A 519 -14.75 -14.66 25.70
CA TYR A 519 -13.63 -15.59 25.66
C TYR A 519 -12.69 -15.27 24.50
N ALA A 520 -11.39 -15.12 24.79
CA ALA A 520 -10.33 -14.93 23.79
C ALA A 520 -10.60 -13.82 22.75
N TYR A 521 -11.25 -12.74 23.18
CA TYR A 521 -11.68 -11.63 22.33
C TYR A 521 -10.80 -10.40 22.56
N SER A 522 -9.60 -10.46 22.01
CA SER A 522 -8.60 -9.38 22.04
C SER A 522 -7.63 -9.52 20.87
N GLU A 523 -6.78 -8.52 20.60
CA GLU A 523 -5.79 -8.54 19.51
C GLU A 523 -5.07 -9.89 19.31
N ALA A 524 -4.47 -10.39 20.39
CA ALA A 524 -3.75 -11.65 20.41
C ALA A 524 -3.90 -12.35 21.79
N PRO A 525 -4.95 -13.18 21.99
CA PRO A 525 -5.17 -13.92 23.24
C PRO A 525 -4.18 -15.09 23.34
N GLN A 526 -2.95 -14.81 23.80
CA GLN A 526 -1.88 -15.79 23.79
C GLN A 526 -2.18 -16.90 24.80
N ASN A 527 -1.97 -18.15 24.41
CA ASN A 527 -2.31 -19.32 25.22
C ASN A 527 -3.81 -19.46 25.54
N ALA A 528 -4.73 -19.00 24.68
CA ALA A 528 -6.14 -19.39 24.76
C ALA A 528 -6.26 -20.92 24.88
N ASN A 529 -6.80 -21.40 26.02
CA ASN A 529 -6.59 -22.77 26.48
C ASN A 529 -7.83 -23.66 26.59
N LEU A 530 -8.97 -23.23 26.06
CA LEU A 530 -10.17 -24.06 25.95
C LEU A 530 -10.18 -24.85 24.63
N TYR A 531 -10.21 -26.17 24.74
CA TYR A 531 -10.27 -27.11 23.62
C TYR A 531 -11.38 -28.14 23.83
N ASN A 532 -11.74 -28.87 22.78
CA ASN A 532 -12.37 -30.18 22.96
C ASN A 532 -11.32 -31.26 23.27
N LYS A 533 -11.75 -32.45 23.67
CA LYS A 533 -10.85 -33.58 23.95
C LYS A 533 -10.07 -34.09 22.73
N ALA A 534 -10.49 -33.72 21.52
CA ALA A 534 -9.72 -33.95 20.30
C ALA A 534 -8.57 -32.94 20.09
N GLY A 535 -8.43 -31.94 20.97
CA GLY A 535 -7.36 -30.94 20.93
C GLY A 535 -7.51 -29.87 19.86
N LEU A 536 -8.76 -29.56 19.47
CA LEU A 536 -9.10 -28.44 18.59
C LEU A 536 -9.67 -27.26 19.40
N PRO A 537 -9.25 -26.02 19.11
CA PRO A 537 -9.53 -24.85 19.96
C PRO A 537 -10.96 -24.35 19.84
N ALA A 538 -11.49 -23.82 20.95
CA ALA A 538 -12.82 -23.21 20.98
C ALA A 538 -12.86 -21.87 20.21
N THR A 539 -14.00 -21.58 19.59
CA THR A 539 -14.24 -20.30 18.91
C THR A 539 -14.22 -19.13 19.90
N PRO A 540 -13.52 -18.02 19.62
CA PRO A 540 -13.58 -16.82 20.45
C PRO A 540 -14.94 -16.13 20.33
N PHE A 541 -15.43 -15.48 21.38
CA PHE A 541 -16.72 -14.78 21.34
C PHE A 541 -16.78 -13.62 22.34
N SER A 542 -17.67 -12.67 22.08
CA SER A 542 -18.06 -11.58 22.97
C SER A 542 -19.57 -11.38 22.86
N ALA A 543 -20.30 -11.57 23.96
CA ALA A 543 -21.75 -11.46 23.96
C ALA A 543 -22.27 -10.70 25.18
N VAL A 544 -23.28 -9.87 24.99
CA VAL A 544 -23.98 -9.11 26.04
C VAL A 544 -25.48 -9.20 25.77
N ASP A 545 -26.27 -9.43 26.82
CA ASP A 545 -27.72 -9.63 26.72
C ASP A 545 -28.12 -10.74 25.72
N GLY A 546 -27.32 -11.81 25.63
CA GLY A 546 -27.50 -12.91 24.70
C GLY A 546 -27.04 -12.68 23.26
N GLU A 547 -26.67 -11.46 22.88
CA GLU A 547 -26.32 -11.08 21.51
C GLU A 547 -24.81 -10.86 21.33
N LEU A 548 -24.28 -11.14 20.13
CA LEU A 548 -22.88 -10.85 19.79
C LEU A 548 -22.67 -9.34 19.62
N VAL A 549 -21.64 -8.80 20.27
CA VAL A 549 -21.33 -7.35 20.29
C VAL A 549 -19.99 -7.03 19.65
N PHE A 550 -19.91 -5.90 18.94
CA PHE A 550 -18.76 -5.47 18.14
C PHE A 550 -18.37 -4.03 18.52
N GLU A 551 -17.17 -3.55 18.13
CA GLU A 551 -16.76 -2.18 18.46
C GLU A 551 -17.63 -1.11 17.81
N GLU A 552 -18.25 -1.41 16.67
CA GLU A 552 -19.22 -0.52 16.00
C GLU A 552 -20.49 -0.25 16.83
N ASP A 553 -20.78 -1.11 17.83
CA ASP A 553 -21.92 -0.91 18.74
C ASP A 553 -21.59 0.08 19.88
N ASP A 554 -20.31 0.41 20.09
CA ASP A 554 -19.86 1.33 21.13
C ASP A 554 -19.81 2.78 20.60
N ALA A 555 -20.88 3.54 20.89
CA ALA A 555 -21.00 4.93 20.47
C ALA A 555 -19.83 5.82 20.95
N GLN A 556 -19.21 5.53 22.11
CA GLN A 556 -18.07 6.30 22.60
C GLN A 556 -16.82 6.01 21.77
N LYS A 557 -16.57 4.74 21.43
CA LYS A 557 -15.47 4.38 20.52
C LYS A 557 -15.66 4.95 19.12
N VAL A 558 -16.87 4.88 18.57
CA VAL A 558 -17.20 5.51 17.28
C VAL A 558 -16.95 7.02 17.31
N ALA A 559 -17.40 7.70 18.37
CA ALA A 559 -17.15 9.13 18.56
C ALA A 559 -15.66 9.45 18.76
N ALA A 560 -14.91 8.62 19.49
CA ALA A 560 -13.49 8.77 19.71
C ALA A 560 -12.69 8.59 18.42
N ILE A 561 -13.05 7.62 17.57
CA ILE A 561 -12.49 7.45 16.23
C ILE A 561 -12.75 8.70 15.40
N LYS A 562 -14.00 9.18 15.35
CA LYS A 562 -14.35 10.42 14.64
C LYS A 562 -13.53 11.62 15.13
N ALA A 563 -13.36 11.78 16.44
CA ALA A 563 -12.57 12.86 17.04
C ALA A 563 -11.06 12.71 16.74
N LYS A 564 -10.51 11.50 16.80
CA LYS A 564 -9.11 11.20 16.46
C LYS A 564 -8.77 11.57 15.02
N TYR A 565 -9.72 11.36 14.09
CA TYR A 565 -9.54 11.69 12.68
C TYR A 565 -10.00 13.09 12.30
N ALA A 566 -10.71 13.81 13.18
CA ALA A 566 -11.17 15.18 12.93
C ALA A 566 -10.05 16.13 12.44
N PRO A 567 -8.80 16.12 12.97
CA PRO A 567 -7.73 16.97 12.42
C PRO A 567 -7.42 16.74 10.93
N TYR A 568 -7.81 15.58 10.38
CA TYR A 568 -7.55 15.18 9.01
C TYR A 568 -8.80 15.22 8.13
N THR A 569 -9.99 15.10 8.72
CA THR A 569 -11.27 14.95 7.99
C THR A 569 -12.19 16.15 8.16
N ASP A 570 -12.08 16.89 9.25
CA ASP A 570 -12.89 18.07 9.54
C ASP A 570 -12.22 19.32 8.93
N PRO A 571 -12.82 19.93 7.88
CA PRO A 571 -12.27 21.12 7.26
C PRO A 571 -12.23 22.34 8.19
N ASP A 572 -13.00 22.31 9.29
CA ASP A 572 -13.15 23.40 10.25
C ASP A 572 -12.35 23.17 11.54
N TYR A 573 -11.58 22.07 11.64
CA TYR A 573 -10.74 21.80 12.81
C TYR A 573 -9.80 22.98 13.12
N PRO A 574 -9.73 23.48 14.37
CA PRO A 574 -8.94 24.65 14.69
C PRO A 574 -7.43 24.37 14.55
N ILE A 575 -6.76 25.20 13.75
CA ILE A 575 -5.33 25.13 13.47
C ILE A 575 -4.64 26.42 13.93
N LEU A 576 -3.47 26.27 14.54
CA LEU A 576 -2.45 27.32 14.68
C LEU A 576 -1.07 26.71 14.49
N GLN A 577 -0.40 27.12 13.42
CA GLN A 577 0.93 26.67 13.05
C GLN A 577 1.83 27.89 12.84
N VAL A 578 3.12 27.75 13.16
CA VAL A 578 4.18 28.73 12.89
C VAL A 578 5.24 28.02 12.04
N ALA A 579 5.89 28.74 11.13
CA ALA A 579 6.91 28.18 10.24
C ALA A 579 7.92 27.32 11.01
N GLU A 580 8.34 26.21 10.39
CA GLU A 580 8.95 25.07 11.09
C GLU A 580 10.30 25.34 11.75
N TYR A 581 11.03 26.35 11.26
CA TYR A 581 12.33 26.75 11.78
C TYR A 581 12.22 27.63 13.03
N TYR A 582 11.03 28.15 13.35
CA TYR A 582 10.77 28.78 14.64
C TYR A 582 10.56 27.69 15.71
N ARG A 583 11.67 27.29 16.33
CA ARG A 583 11.77 26.34 17.46
C ARG A 583 12.72 26.88 18.50
N ASP A 584 12.72 26.26 19.67
CA ASP A 584 13.66 26.64 20.71
C ASP A 584 15.10 26.53 20.20
N GLY A 585 15.92 27.54 20.48
CA GLY A 585 17.29 27.64 19.97
C GLY A 585 17.40 28.16 18.54
N ALA A 586 16.34 28.70 17.93
CA ALA A 586 16.46 29.23 16.57
C ALA A 586 17.43 30.40 16.47
N ILE A 587 18.15 30.50 15.35
CA ILE A 587 18.89 31.71 14.96
C ILE A 587 18.16 32.35 13.79
N ILE A 588 17.82 33.63 13.91
CA ILE A 588 17.17 34.42 12.85
C ILE A 588 18.14 35.44 12.25
N GLN A 589 17.96 35.73 10.95
CA GLN A 589 18.87 36.58 10.19
C GLN A 589 18.85 38.04 10.69
N ARG A 590 20.04 38.56 11.02
CA ARG A 590 20.27 39.96 11.37
C ARG A 590 20.26 40.86 10.13
N GLY A 591 19.99 42.16 10.33
CA GLY A 591 20.13 43.18 9.29
C GLY A 591 19.12 43.09 8.15
N GLN A 592 18.17 42.15 8.23
CA GLN A 592 17.05 41.98 7.30
C GLN A 592 15.73 42.02 8.07
N PRO A 593 14.61 42.46 7.46
CA PRO A 593 13.29 42.31 8.05
C PRO A 593 13.02 40.85 8.44
N ILE A 594 12.30 40.65 9.54
CA ILE A 594 12.05 39.31 10.09
C ILE A 594 10.59 38.93 9.79
N PRO A 595 10.33 38.08 8.78
CA PRO A 595 8.99 37.59 8.50
C PRO A 595 8.61 36.46 9.47
N VAL A 596 7.59 36.66 10.30
CA VAL A 596 7.00 35.58 11.10
C VAL A 596 5.67 35.20 10.46
N TRP A 597 5.49 33.93 10.13
CA TRP A 597 4.34 33.46 9.39
C TRP A 597 3.95 32.04 9.77
N GLY A 598 2.75 31.64 9.37
CA GLY A 598 2.22 30.31 9.62
C GLY A 598 0.82 30.11 9.07
N HIS A 599 0.10 29.13 9.62
CA HIS A 599 -1.27 28.80 9.21
C HIS A 599 -2.25 28.90 10.38
N ALA A 600 -3.46 29.37 10.12
CA ALA A 600 -4.59 29.37 11.03
C ALA A 600 -5.90 29.35 10.20
N ASN A 601 -7.04 28.94 10.77
CA ASN A 601 -8.31 28.91 10.03
C ASN A 601 -8.62 30.30 9.46
N LYS A 602 -9.27 30.35 8.29
CA LYS A 602 -9.67 31.60 7.63
C LYS A 602 -10.39 32.53 8.61
N GLY A 603 -9.99 33.80 8.64
CA GLY A 603 -10.60 34.83 9.50
C GLY A 603 -10.10 34.85 10.94
N VAL A 604 -9.28 33.88 11.37
CA VAL A 604 -8.66 33.90 12.70
C VAL A 604 -7.62 35.01 12.77
N GLU A 605 -7.79 35.93 13.72
CA GLU A 605 -6.74 36.88 14.09
C GLU A 605 -5.63 36.16 14.86
N VAL A 606 -4.38 36.43 14.48
CA VAL A 606 -3.16 35.92 15.10
C VAL A 606 -2.31 37.10 15.58
N THR A 607 -2.06 37.15 16.88
CA THR A 607 -1.18 38.13 17.53
C THR A 607 0.19 37.49 17.76
N VAL A 608 1.24 38.19 17.35
CA VAL A 608 2.63 37.75 17.40
C VAL A 608 3.45 38.76 18.18
N THR A 609 4.15 38.31 19.21
CA THR A 609 5.10 39.11 19.99
C THR A 609 6.50 38.55 19.82
N LEU A 610 7.42 39.37 19.30
CA LEU A 610 8.84 39.02 19.13
C LEU A 610 9.70 40.10 19.81
N GLY A 611 10.52 39.71 20.78
CA GLY A 611 11.43 40.65 21.46
C GLY A 611 10.72 41.86 22.10
N GLY A 612 9.49 41.68 22.58
CA GLY A 612 8.67 42.73 23.20
C GLY A 612 7.84 43.57 22.21
N VAL A 613 8.07 43.46 20.91
CA VAL A 613 7.25 44.12 19.88
C VAL A 613 6.09 43.22 19.50
N THR A 614 4.88 43.77 19.41
CA THR A 614 3.67 43.01 19.05
C THR A 614 3.10 43.48 17.71
N ARG A 615 2.65 42.51 16.90
CA ARG A 615 1.96 42.68 15.61
C ARG A 615 0.79 41.71 15.54
N SER A 616 -0.23 42.02 14.74
CA SER A 616 -1.34 41.10 14.46
C SER A 616 -1.52 40.96 12.95
N ALA A 617 -2.06 39.81 12.53
CA ALA A 617 -2.54 39.56 11.17
C ALA A 617 -3.80 38.69 11.23
N VAL A 618 -4.62 38.75 10.18
CA VAL A 618 -5.78 37.85 10.02
C VAL A 618 -5.42 36.79 9.00
N ALA A 619 -5.75 35.53 9.30
CA ALA A 619 -5.54 34.45 8.37
C ALA A 619 -6.43 34.59 7.12
N ASN A 620 -5.81 34.57 5.95
CA ASN A 620 -6.47 34.79 4.67
C ASN A 620 -7.25 33.54 4.19
N ASP A 621 -7.80 33.60 2.97
CA ASP A 621 -8.55 32.49 2.35
C ASP A 621 -7.71 31.22 2.14
N LYS A 622 -6.38 31.35 2.11
CA LYS A 622 -5.43 30.24 2.05
C LYS A 622 -5.04 29.71 3.44
N GLN A 623 -5.73 30.16 4.50
CA GLN A 623 -5.44 29.85 5.90
C GLN A 623 -4.03 30.29 6.33
N GLN A 624 -3.50 31.36 5.75
CA GLN A 624 -2.17 31.87 6.04
C GLN A 624 -2.20 33.21 6.75
N TRP A 625 -1.29 33.39 7.69
CA TRP A 625 -1.04 34.67 8.34
C TRP A 625 0.46 34.98 8.30
N SER A 626 0.81 36.26 8.22
CA SER A 626 2.18 36.71 8.32
C SER A 626 2.25 38.12 8.91
N VAL A 627 3.31 38.38 9.66
CA VAL A 627 3.69 39.71 10.15
C VAL A 627 5.17 39.91 9.88
N SER A 628 5.58 41.16 9.67
CA SER A 628 6.99 41.51 9.50
C SER A 628 7.45 42.39 10.65
N PHE A 629 8.62 42.06 11.18
CA PHE A 629 9.32 42.86 12.19
C PHE A 629 10.51 43.60 11.55
N PRO A 630 10.86 44.80 12.05
CA PRO A 630 12.06 45.50 11.61
C PRO A 630 13.32 44.65 11.78
N ALA A 631 14.36 44.98 11.01
CA ALA A 631 15.65 44.33 11.11
C ALA A 631 16.24 44.48 12.53
N LEU A 632 16.72 43.38 13.09
CA LEU A 632 17.42 43.36 14.36
C LEU A 632 18.94 43.31 14.15
N LYS A 633 19.69 43.92 15.06
CA LYS A 633 21.15 43.79 15.12
C LYS A 633 21.54 42.42 15.67
N ALA A 634 22.76 41.97 15.38
CA ALA A 634 23.29 40.75 16.00
C ALA A 634 23.18 40.82 17.53
N SER A 635 22.73 39.74 18.15
CA SER A 635 22.62 39.63 19.60
C SER A 635 22.69 38.16 20.01
N ASN A 636 23.53 37.88 21.01
CA ASN A 636 23.57 36.61 21.72
C ASN A 636 22.63 36.58 22.95
N GLN A 637 21.87 37.64 23.18
CA GLN A 637 20.84 37.67 24.21
C GLN A 637 19.56 37.00 23.68
N PRO A 638 19.05 35.95 24.35
CA PRO A 638 17.90 35.22 23.87
C PRO A 638 16.62 36.05 23.93
N ILE A 639 15.81 35.96 22.88
CA ILE A 639 14.46 36.53 22.81
C ILE A 639 13.41 35.41 22.71
N THR A 640 12.15 35.79 22.99
CA THR A 640 10.98 34.90 22.90
C THR A 640 10.07 35.34 21.76
N LEU A 641 9.51 34.36 21.06
CA LEU A 641 8.42 34.50 20.12
C LEU A 641 7.14 33.89 20.72
N ALA A 642 6.13 34.71 20.97
CA ALA A 642 4.81 34.27 21.39
C ALA A 642 3.80 34.49 20.26
N VAL A 643 2.99 33.48 19.96
CA VAL A 643 1.95 33.51 18.93
C VAL A 643 0.64 33.08 19.57
N LYS A 644 -0.39 33.91 19.45
CA LYS A 644 -1.72 33.66 20.03
C LYS A 644 -2.78 33.82 18.94
N ALA A 645 -3.70 32.88 18.86
CA ALA A 645 -4.83 32.94 17.95
C ALA A 645 -6.12 33.29 18.71
N SER A 646 -7.01 34.02 18.05
CA SER A 646 -8.33 34.42 18.57
C SER A 646 -9.25 33.25 18.94
N HIS A 647 -8.99 32.04 18.42
CA HIS A 647 -9.69 30.80 18.79
C HIS A 647 -9.06 30.04 19.97
N GLY A 648 -8.16 30.67 20.73
CA GLY A 648 -7.64 30.17 22.01
C GLY A 648 -6.38 29.29 21.92
N HIS A 649 -5.90 28.98 20.72
CA HIS A 649 -4.62 28.27 20.57
C HIS A 649 -3.42 29.22 20.65
N ASN A 650 -2.37 28.76 21.32
CA ASN A 650 -1.16 29.55 21.57
C ASN A 650 0.11 28.74 21.32
N ARG A 651 1.20 29.42 20.98
CA ARG A 651 2.53 28.83 20.86
C ARG A 651 3.59 29.81 21.37
N THR A 652 4.52 29.30 22.17
CA THR A 652 5.68 30.06 22.65
C THR A 652 6.95 29.34 22.22
N ILE A 653 7.90 30.11 21.71
CA ILE A 653 9.22 29.64 21.28
C ILE A 653 10.26 30.52 21.94
N THR A 654 11.24 29.90 22.57
CA THR A 654 12.22 30.52 23.47
C THR A 654 13.63 30.38 22.92
N ASN A 655 14.60 31.05 23.56
CA ASN A 655 16.02 30.96 23.20
C ASN A 655 16.30 31.27 21.71
N ILE A 656 15.62 32.27 21.16
CA ILE A 656 15.90 32.74 19.80
C ILE A 656 17.07 33.73 19.85
N LEU A 657 18.10 33.52 19.04
CA LEU A 657 19.23 34.45 18.88
C LEU A 657 19.16 35.17 17.53
N VAL A 658 19.84 36.31 17.42
CA VAL A 658 19.89 37.12 16.18
C VAL A 658 21.30 37.11 15.61
N GLY A 659 21.48 36.57 14.41
CA GLY A 659 22.79 36.25 13.85
C GLY A 659 22.80 36.09 12.33
N ASP A 660 23.83 35.44 11.79
CA ASP A 660 23.90 35.10 10.37
C ASP A 660 23.30 33.72 10.12
N VAL A 661 22.35 33.60 9.19
CA VAL A 661 21.66 32.34 8.86
C VAL A 661 22.06 31.90 7.45
N TRP A 662 22.71 30.74 7.35
CA TRP A 662 23.15 30.14 6.10
C TRP A 662 22.22 29.01 5.69
N PHE A 663 21.75 29.01 4.44
CA PHE A 663 21.04 27.86 3.89
C PHE A 663 22.03 26.90 3.21
N LEU A 664 22.16 25.68 3.73
CA LEU A 664 23.18 24.72 3.34
C LEU A 664 22.53 23.51 2.64
N THR A 665 22.89 23.25 1.38
CA THR A 665 22.21 22.22 0.58
C THR A 665 23.09 21.53 -0.48
N GLY A 666 22.57 20.44 -1.05
CA GLY A 666 23.17 19.63 -2.11
C GLY A 666 23.35 18.17 -1.66
N SER A 667 24.53 17.88 -1.12
CA SER A 667 25.02 16.54 -0.78
C SER A 667 24.35 15.96 0.47
N THR A 668 24.10 14.65 0.45
CA THR A 668 23.62 13.90 1.62
C THR A 668 24.64 13.85 2.76
N LEU A 669 25.94 14.06 2.48
CA LEU A 669 26.98 14.16 3.50
C LEU A 669 26.73 15.28 4.51
N LEU A 670 26.03 16.35 4.08
CA LEU A 670 25.63 17.46 4.96
C LEU A 670 24.76 17.00 6.14
N THR A 671 24.05 15.88 5.96
CA THR A 671 23.17 15.31 6.98
C THR A 671 23.73 14.04 7.65
N SER A 672 24.78 13.44 7.09
CA SER A 672 25.32 12.16 7.57
C SER A 672 26.71 12.25 8.22
N GLU A 673 27.40 13.39 8.13
CA GLU A 673 28.73 13.60 8.71
C GLU A 673 28.66 14.57 9.93
N PRO A 674 28.51 14.06 11.17
CA PRO A 674 28.52 14.91 12.35
C PRO A 674 29.92 15.48 12.61
N ALA A 675 30.00 16.68 13.18
CA ALA A 675 31.28 17.29 13.60
C ALA A 675 31.96 16.50 14.73
N TYR A 676 31.18 15.70 15.46
CA TYR A 676 31.66 14.82 16.54
C TYR A 676 30.75 13.58 16.65
N ASP A 677 31.33 12.39 16.54
CA ASP A 677 30.64 11.12 16.82
C ASP A 677 31.07 10.60 18.20
N ARG A 678 30.19 10.74 19.20
CA ARG A 678 30.43 10.26 20.57
C ARG A 678 30.57 8.73 20.68
N ARG A 679 30.15 7.97 19.66
CA ARG A 679 30.31 6.51 19.63
C ARG A 679 31.74 6.10 19.28
N ASP A 680 32.49 7.00 18.64
CA ASP A 680 33.92 6.82 18.47
C ASP A 680 34.64 7.18 19.78
N LYS A 681 34.96 6.16 20.56
CA LYS A 681 35.67 6.30 21.85
C LYS A 681 37.09 6.86 21.71
N GLN A 682 37.63 6.95 20.49
CA GLN A 682 38.96 7.48 20.22
C GLN A 682 38.92 8.94 19.75
N ALA A 683 37.75 9.47 19.40
CA ALA A 683 37.60 10.85 18.94
C ALA A 683 37.62 11.85 20.12
N ALA A 684 38.54 12.82 20.06
CA ALA A 684 38.54 13.96 20.98
C ALA A 684 37.35 14.89 20.68
N ALA A 685 36.68 15.38 21.72
CA ALA A 685 35.61 16.35 21.58
C ALA A 685 36.15 17.66 20.96
N PRO A 686 35.48 18.21 19.93
CA PRO A 686 35.87 19.50 19.37
C PRO A 686 35.64 20.66 20.36
N GLU A 687 36.20 21.83 20.04
CA GLU A 687 35.98 23.06 20.80
C GLU A 687 34.49 23.47 20.74
N ALA A 688 33.88 23.70 21.90
CA ALA A 688 32.49 24.11 21.99
C ALA A 688 32.27 25.52 21.40
N MET A 689 31.34 25.64 20.46
CA MET A 689 30.91 26.88 19.85
C MET A 689 29.40 27.12 20.11
N PRO A 690 29.01 27.55 21.33
CA PRO A 690 27.60 27.64 21.74
C PRO A 690 26.75 28.66 20.95
N LEU A 691 27.38 29.52 20.15
CA LEU A 691 26.69 30.47 19.27
C LEU A 691 26.47 29.91 17.85
N VAL A 692 26.86 28.66 17.59
CA VAL A 692 26.67 27.99 16.30
C VAL A 692 25.54 26.98 16.43
N HIS A 693 24.42 27.24 15.76
CA HIS A 693 23.28 26.34 15.77
C HIS A 693 22.95 25.82 14.35
N GLU A 694 22.47 24.59 14.25
CA GLU A 694 22.04 23.98 12.99
C GLU A 694 20.61 23.45 13.10
N PHE A 695 19.74 23.94 12.21
CA PHE A 695 18.42 23.43 11.99
C PHE A 695 18.44 22.19 11.10
N ARG A 696 17.78 21.12 11.55
CA ARG A 696 17.61 19.86 10.82
C ARG A 696 16.21 19.28 10.96
N ARG A 697 15.92 18.30 10.11
CA ARG A 697 14.71 17.46 10.14
C ARG A 697 15.07 16.01 10.47
N ARG A 698 14.28 15.35 11.34
CA ARG A 698 14.44 13.89 11.64
C ARG A 698 13.94 12.99 10.52
N THR A 699 12.95 13.44 9.75
CA THR A 699 12.46 12.68 8.59
C THR A 699 13.43 12.81 7.43
N ALA A 700 13.72 11.69 6.76
CA ALA A 700 14.40 11.71 5.47
C ALA A 700 13.69 12.70 4.53
N ALA A 701 14.46 13.48 3.78
CA ALA A 701 13.90 14.33 2.74
C ALA A 701 13.21 13.47 1.66
N SER A 702 12.10 14.00 1.14
CA SER A 702 11.29 13.40 0.08
C SER A 702 11.07 14.48 -0.98
N THR A 703 10.88 14.10 -2.24
CA THR A 703 10.37 15.04 -3.25
C THR A 703 8.86 15.18 -3.14
N ASN A 704 8.34 16.32 -3.56
CA ASN A 704 6.90 16.53 -3.73
C ASN A 704 6.63 17.02 -5.15
N HIS A 705 5.84 16.24 -5.89
CA HIS A 705 5.50 16.51 -7.28
C HIS A 705 4.82 17.87 -7.45
N VAL A 706 3.91 18.22 -6.53
CA VAL A 706 3.10 19.44 -6.62
C VAL A 706 3.90 20.67 -6.21
N PRO A 707 4.08 21.67 -7.11
CA PRO A 707 4.66 22.96 -6.79
C PRO A 707 3.70 23.72 -5.90
N ARG A 708 3.97 23.66 -4.60
CA ARG A 708 3.16 24.33 -3.59
C ARG A 708 3.92 24.55 -2.30
N LYS A 709 3.52 25.62 -1.62
CA LYS A 709 3.89 25.84 -0.24
C LYS A 709 3.15 24.84 0.64
N ARG A 710 3.83 23.78 1.05
CA ARG A 710 3.22 22.76 1.90
C ARG A 710 3.02 23.33 3.30
N GLY A 711 1.81 23.25 3.83
CA GLY A 711 1.57 23.35 5.27
C GLY A 711 2.22 22.13 5.93
N PHE A 712 3.41 22.30 6.49
CA PHE A 712 4.07 21.21 7.19
C PHE A 712 3.45 21.04 8.58
N GLU A 713 2.96 19.81 8.85
CA GLU A 713 2.42 19.39 10.13
C GLU A 713 3.44 19.65 11.25
N VAL A 714 3.09 20.54 12.17
CA VAL A 714 3.70 20.66 13.51
C VAL A 714 3.21 19.54 14.43
N GLY A 715 3.10 18.31 13.91
CA GLY A 715 2.65 17.15 14.66
C GLY A 715 3.68 16.69 15.71
N GLY A 716 3.19 16.20 16.85
CA GLY A 716 4.01 15.45 17.79
C GLY A 716 4.46 14.10 17.23
N GLY A 717 5.61 13.59 17.68
CA GLY A 717 6.17 12.30 17.24
C GLY A 717 7.29 12.40 16.20
N LYS A 718 7.39 11.42 15.30
CA LYS A 718 8.52 11.18 14.35
C LYS A 718 8.88 12.31 13.36
N TYR A 719 8.16 13.44 13.37
CA TYR A 719 8.30 14.58 12.45
C TYR A 719 9.04 15.79 13.05
N ARG A 720 9.81 15.62 14.14
CA ARG A 720 10.48 16.75 14.82
C ARG A 720 11.51 17.43 13.92
N THR A 721 11.28 18.72 13.66
CA THR A 721 12.34 19.69 13.31
C THR A 721 12.95 20.24 14.59
N PHE A 722 14.24 20.53 14.59
CA PHE A 722 14.95 20.98 15.78
C PHE A 722 16.19 21.81 15.39
N TRP A 723 16.68 22.62 16.34
CA TRP A 723 17.99 23.25 16.27
C TRP A 723 18.95 22.49 17.20
N GLN A 724 20.15 22.21 16.70
CA GLN A 724 21.27 21.64 17.46
C GLN A 724 22.31 22.72 17.71
N THR A 725 22.92 22.71 18.89
CA THR A 725 24.02 23.63 19.23
C THR A 725 25.36 22.91 19.10
N ALA A 726 26.40 23.61 18.63
CA ALA A 726 27.77 23.09 18.57
C ALA A 726 28.50 23.17 19.93
N ASP A 727 27.77 23.00 21.04
CA ASP A 727 28.34 22.91 22.39
C ASP A 727 28.62 21.46 22.81
N PHE A 728 28.13 20.51 22.00
CA PHE A 728 28.24 19.08 22.21
C PHE A 728 27.79 18.66 23.61
N THR A 729 26.73 19.25 24.17
CA THR A 729 26.22 18.87 25.50
C THR A 729 25.18 17.76 25.44
N ALA A 730 24.34 17.71 24.40
CA ALA A 730 23.30 16.70 24.20
C ALA A 730 23.86 15.33 23.73
N PRO A 731 23.24 14.18 24.10
CA PRO A 731 23.80 12.85 23.83
C PRO A 731 23.65 12.36 22.38
N GLU A 732 22.60 12.80 21.68
CA GLU A 732 22.12 12.17 20.43
C GLU A 732 22.36 13.02 19.16
N ASP A 733 22.75 14.28 19.32
CA ASP A 733 22.41 15.32 18.36
C ASP A 733 23.57 16.35 18.22
N CYS A 734 24.29 16.32 17.09
CA CYS A 734 25.49 17.12 16.81
C CYS A 734 25.40 17.83 15.44
N VAL A 735 25.86 19.08 15.37
CA VAL A 735 25.97 19.84 14.10
C VAL A 735 26.84 19.11 13.08
N SER A 736 26.70 19.43 11.79
CA SER A 736 27.47 18.86 10.69
C SER A 736 28.92 19.31 10.79
N MET A 737 29.81 18.43 10.30
CA MET A 737 31.21 18.78 10.07
C MET A 737 31.34 20.06 9.23
N PHE A 738 30.49 20.19 8.20
CA PHE A 738 30.50 21.38 7.34
C PHE A 738 30.12 22.65 8.10
N ALA A 739 28.96 22.66 8.80
CA ALA A 739 28.51 23.84 9.54
C ALA A 739 29.54 24.26 10.61
N TYR A 740 30.09 23.29 11.35
CA TYR A 740 31.10 23.53 12.38
C TYR A 740 32.37 24.17 11.80
N GLU A 741 32.98 23.55 10.78
CA GLU A 741 34.26 24.05 10.24
C GLU A 741 34.09 25.34 9.44
N PHE A 742 32.95 25.53 8.77
CA PHE A 742 32.64 26.79 8.09
C PHE A 742 32.49 27.93 9.09
N ALA A 743 31.70 27.74 10.16
CA ALA A 743 31.50 28.74 11.22
C ALA A 743 32.82 29.09 11.93
N LYS A 744 33.66 28.08 12.21
CA LYS A 744 34.99 28.24 12.79
C LYS A 744 35.90 29.07 11.89
N THR A 745 35.89 28.80 10.58
CA THR A 745 36.71 29.50 9.58
C THR A 745 36.28 30.96 9.40
N LEU A 746 34.97 31.21 9.39
CA LEU A 746 34.43 32.57 9.32
C LEU A 746 34.83 33.42 10.53
N HIS A 747 34.97 32.79 11.71
CA HIS A 747 35.42 33.40 12.96
C HIS A 747 34.73 34.74 13.25
N ARG A 748 33.43 34.69 13.58
CA ARG A 748 32.62 35.87 13.91
C ARG A 748 32.35 35.96 15.42
N PRO A 749 33.27 36.55 16.21
CA PRO A 749 33.11 36.60 17.66
C PRO A 749 31.85 37.38 18.05
N GLY A 750 31.06 36.82 18.98
CA GLY A 750 29.84 37.44 19.51
C GLY A 750 28.64 37.46 18.57
N ILE A 751 28.78 36.98 17.32
CA ILE A 751 27.68 36.92 16.35
C ILE A 751 27.22 35.47 16.24
N PRO A 752 25.97 35.15 16.61
CA PRO A 752 25.40 33.82 16.38
C PRO A 752 25.43 33.42 14.90
N GLN A 753 25.68 32.14 14.62
CA GLN A 753 25.72 31.58 13.26
C GLN A 753 24.76 30.40 13.18
N GLY A 754 23.67 30.56 12.43
CA GLY A 754 22.67 29.55 12.16
C GLY A 754 22.89 28.86 10.82
N PHE A 755 22.67 27.55 10.76
CA PHE A 755 22.70 26.78 9.53
C PHE A 755 21.36 26.07 9.33
N VAL A 756 20.72 26.29 8.20
CA VAL A 756 19.52 25.56 7.79
C VAL A 756 19.95 24.53 6.77
N THR A 757 20.12 23.28 7.22
CA THR A 757 20.69 22.22 6.39
C THR A 757 19.60 21.35 5.79
N MET A 758 19.59 21.25 4.46
CA MET A 758 18.67 20.43 3.69
C MET A 758 19.43 19.57 2.69
N SER A 759 18.98 18.35 2.43
CA SER A 759 19.51 17.48 1.37
C SER A 759 18.34 16.77 0.67
N SER A 760 18.56 16.17 -0.50
CA SER A 760 17.49 15.61 -1.34
C SER A 760 17.10 14.15 -1.05
N GLY A 761 17.39 13.61 0.13
CA GLY A 761 16.94 12.26 0.51
C GLY A 761 17.89 11.14 0.08
N GLN A 762 17.48 9.88 0.31
CA GLN A 762 18.32 8.66 0.20
C GLN A 762 19.01 8.55 -1.17
N GLY A 763 20.31 8.20 -1.19
CA GLY A 763 21.26 8.38 -2.30
C GLY A 763 21.01 7.70 -3.66
N ALA A 764 19.78 7.28 -3.98
CA ALA A 764 19.38 6.81 -5.30
C ALA A 764 18.63 7.86 -6.15
N GLN A 765 18.07 8.91 -5.52
CA GLN A 765 17.32 9.95 -6.21
C GLN A 765 18.24 11.08 -6.71
N MET A 766 18.17 11.42 -8.00
CA MET A 766 18.87 12.57 -8.56
C MET A 766 18.17 13.86 -8.14
N ALA A 767 18.91 14.85 -7.67
CA ALA A 767 18.35 16.17 -7.35
C ALA A 767 19.31 17.25 -7.81
N SER A 768 19.27 17.46 -9.11
CA SER A 768 20.09 18.48 -9.76
C SER A 768 19.65 19.89 -9.32
N PRO A 769 20.46 20.94 -9.54
CA PRO A 769 20.13 22.29 -9.11
C PRO A 769 18.74 22.74 -9.58
N LEU A 770 18.28 22.29 -10.75
CA LEU A 770 16.95 22.59 -11.28
C LEU A 770 15.80 22.12 -10.39
N SER A 771 15.99 20.99 -9.70
CA SER A 771 15.02 20.45 -8.73
C SER A 771 14.91 21.35 -7.48
N TRP A 772 15.95 22.11 -7.15
CA TRP A 772 16.02 23.05 -6.03
C TRP A 772 15.60 24.48 -6.40
N THR A 773 15.44 24.77 -7.68
CA THR A 773 14.96 26.07 -8.18
C THR A 773 13.47 26.23 -7.89
N SER A 774 13.04 27.43 -7.50
CA SER A 774 11.63 27.79 -7.35
C SER A 774 10.91 27.84 -8.70
N TYR A 775 9.58 27.72 -8.71
CA TYR A 775 8.78 27.88 -9.94
C TYR A 775 9.07 29.22 -10.63
N GLU A 776 9.08 30.32 -9.87
CA GLU A 776 9.41 31.66 -10.36
C GLU A 776 10.80 31.74 -11.02
N GLY A 777 11.76 30.97 -10.52
CA GLY A 777 13.12 30.94 -11.08
C GLY A 777 13.26 30.15 -12.39
N ILE A 778 12.32 29.24 -12.69
CA ILE A 778 12.42 28.32 -13.84
C ILE A 778 11.37 28.56 -14.94
N LYS A 779 10.23 29.19 -14.62
CA LYS A 779 9.11 29.34 -15.55
C LYS A 779 9.46 30.03 -16.87
N ASP A 780 10.43 30.95 -16.85
CA ASP A 780 10.87 31.72 -18.02
C ASP A 780 12.16 31.19 -18.66
N ALA A 781 12.61 29.99 -18.29
CA ALA A 781 13.82 29.42 -18.87
C ALA A 781 13.61 29.08 -20.35
N THR A 782 14.49 29.62 -21.20
CA THR A 782 14.43 29.46 -22.66
C THR A 782 15.41 28.42 -23.20
N ASN A 783 16.24 27.81 -22.33
CA ASN A 783 17.19 26.79 -22.76
C ASN A 783 16.44 25.57 -23.30
N PRO A 784 16.65 25.17 -24.58
CA PRO A 784 15.99 24.02 -25.18
C PRO A 784 16.18 22.71 -24.39
N ALA A 785 17.33 22.52 -23.74
CA ALA A 785 17.65 21.33 -22.94
C ALA A 785 16.72 21.13 -21.72
N PHE A 786 16.04 22.19 -21.29
CA PHE A 786 15.16 22.18 -20.12
C PHE A 786 13.67 22.20 -20.47
N GLN A 787 13.30 22.40 -21.74
CA GLN A 787 11.89 22.50 -22.16
C GLN A 787 11.05 21.23 -21.87
N PRO A 788 11.56 20.00 -22.09
CA PRO A 788 10.80 18.80 -21.73
C PRO A 788 10.52 18.69 -20.22
N ARG A 789 11.54 19.05 -19.41
CA ARG A 789 11.43 19.07 -17.93
C ARG A 789 10.49 20.16 -17.44
N LEU A 790 10.50 21.34 -18.06
CA LEU A 790 9.55 22.42 -17.80
C LEU A 790 8.13 22.04 -18.23
N SER A 791 7.96 21.33 -19.34
CA SER A 791 6.65 20.82 -19.78
C SER A 791 6.08 19.83 -18.76
N ALA A 792 6.89 18.92 -18.23
CA ALA A 792 6.48 18.02 -17.15
C ALA A 792 6.07 18.77 -15.87
N LEU A 793 6.75 19.88 -15.54
CA LEU A 793 6.34 20.76 -14.44
C LEU A 793 4.98 21.45 -14.74
N LEU A 794 4.83 22.01 -15.94
CA LEU A 794 3.64 22.73 -16.39
C LEU A 794 2.42 21.83 -16.60
N LEU A 795 2.59 20.52 -16.75
CA LEU A 795 1.49 19.55 -16.72
C LEU A 795 0.64 19.67 -15.44
N GLN A 796 1.25 20.13 -14.35
CA GLN A 796 0.60 20.36 -13.06
C GLN A 796 -0.12 21.70 -12.94
N ASP A 797 0.15 22.63 -13.86
CA ASP A 797 -0.52 23.92 -13.96
C ASP A 797 -1.77 23.77 -14.84
N PRO A 798 -2.99 23.75 -14.27
CA PRO A 798 -4.21 23.54 -15.05
C PRO A 798 -4.48 24.66 -16.06
N SER A 799 -3.83 25.81 -15.92
CA SER A 799 -3.95 26.94 -16.83
C SER A 799 -3.00 26.84 -18.03
N SER A 800 -1.96 26.00 -17.96
CA SER A 800 -0.95 25.87 -19.01
C SER A 800 -1.50 25.15 -20.25
N ASP A 801 -0.96 25.50 -21.41
CA ASP A 801 -1.31 24.82 -22.67
C ASP A 801 -0.94 23.34 -22.66
N VAL A 802 0.15 22.98 -21.93
CA VAL A 802 0.58 21.59 -21.74
C VAL A 802 -0.50 20.80 -21.00
N SER A 803 -1.00 21.31 -19.88
CA SER A 803 -2.02 20.63 -19.07
C SER A 803 -3.38 20.57 -19.77
N LYS A 804 -3.78 21.65 -20.44
CA LYS A 804 -5.02 21.70 -21.25
C LYS A 804 -5.00 20.67 -22.37
N LYS A 805 -3.90 20.61 -23.13
CA LYS A 805 -3.72 19.63 -24.20
C LYS A 805 -3.77 18.20 -23.66
N ALA A 806 -2.98 17.90 -22.63
CA ALA A 806 -2.93 16.57 -22.03
C ALA A 806 -4.29 16.12 -21.46
N THR A 807 -5.03 17.04 -20.82
CA THR A 807 -6.39 16.77 -20.31
C THR A 807 -7.37 16.47 -21.44
N SER A 808 -7.31 17.23 -22.55
CA SER A 808 -8.15 17.02 -23.73
C SER A 808 -7.86 15.66 -24.39
N GLU A 809 -6.58 15.33 -24.59
CA GLU A 809 -6.14 14.04 -25.14
C GLU A 809 -6.57 12.87 -24.25
N TYR A 810 -6.43 13.03 -22.94
CA TYR A 810 -6.91 12.07 -21.95
C TYR A 810 -8.43 11.84 -22.06
N VAL A 811 -9.23 12.92 -22.06
CA VAL A 811 -10.69 12.82 -22.17
C VAL A 811 -11.07 12.11 -23.47
N GLN A 812 -10.40 12.43 -24.57
CA GLN A 812 -10.65 11.78 -25.86
C GLN A 812 -10.29 10.28 -25.83
N ALA A 813 -9.19 9.91 -25.19
CA ALA A 813 -8.81 8.51 -25.00
C ALA A 813 -9.85 7.75 -24.17
N VAL A 814 -10.29 8.31 -23.04
CA VAL A 814 -11.36 7.71 -22.22
C VAL A 814 -12.64 7.57 -23.03
N LYS A 815 -13.09 8.62 -23.73
CA LYS A 815 -14.30 8.57 -24.58
C LYS A 815 -14.22 7.51 -25.67
N THR A 816 -13.03 7.29 -26.22
CA THR A 816 -12.79 6.25 -27.22
C THR A 816 -12.99 4.86 -26.63
N GLU A 817 -12.43 4.60 -25.44
CA GLU A 817 -12.65 3.33 -24.72
C GLU A 817 -14.11 3.13 -24.29
N VAL A 818 -14.77 4.19 -23.83
CA VAL A 818 -16.22 4.16 -23.51
C VAL A 818 -17.05 3.79 -24.73
N ALA A 819 -16.78 4.41 -25.88
CA ALA A 819 -17.50 4.11 -27.13
C ALA A 819 -17.32 2.65 -27.57
N LYS A 820 -16.11 2.10 -27.45
CA LYS A 820 -15.83 0.68 -27.75
C LYS A 820 -16.66 -0.25 -26.85
N ILE A 821 -16.68 0.01 -25.54
CA ILE A 821 -17.44 -0.81 -24.59
C ILE A 821 -18.94 -0.77 -24.89
N ILE A 822 -19.49 0.44 -25.13
CA ILE A 822 -20.91 0.60 -25.49
C ILE A 822 -21.23 -0.13 -26.80
N GLU A 823 -20.34 -0.09 -27.78
CA GLU A 823 -20.52 -0.80 -29.04
C GLU A 823 -20.52 -2.32 -28.85
N LEU A 824 -19.60 -2.86 -28.06
CA LEU A 824 -19.57 -4.29 -27.72
C LEU A 824 -20.86 -4.70 -27.00
N ALA A 825 -21.27 -3.95 -25.97
CA ALA A 825 -22.49 -4.21 -25.21
C ALA A 825 -23.75 -4.18 -26.10
N ARG A 826 -23.87 -3.18 -26.98
CA ARG A 826 -25.00 -3.05 -27.92
C ARG A 826 -25.08 -4.21 -28.92
N LYS A 827 -23.94 -4.78 -29.33
CA LYS A 827 -23.90 -5.97 -30.20
C LYS A 827 -24.21 -7.26 -29.46
N GLY A 828 -24.40 -7.23 -28.14
CA GLY A 828 -24.46 -8.41 -27.29
C GLY A 828 -23.16 -9.22 -27.32
N ALA A 829 -22.04 -8.57 -27.66
CA ALA A 829 -20.74 -9.21 -27.73
C ALA A 829 -20.19 -9.45 -26.31
N ASP A 830 -19.26 -10.39 -26.20
CA ASP A 830 -18.53 -10.61 -24.95
C ASP A 830 -17.67 -9.38 -24.63
N LEU A 831 -17.77 -8.88 -23.40
CA LEU A 831 -16.98 -7.75 -22.91
C LEU A 831 -15.58 -8.17 -22.47
N SER A 832 -15.19 -9.43 -22.66
CA SER A 832 -13.80 -9.88 -22.48
C SER A 832 -12.80 -9.14 -23.38
N ASP A 833 -13.25 -8.59 -24.50
CA ASP A 833 -12.43 -7.81 -25.42
C ASP A 833 -12.41 -6.30 -25.07
N ALA A 834 -13.12 -5.89 -24.01
CA ALA A 834 -13.02 -4.55 -23.47
C ALA A 834 -11.63 -4.31 -22.86
N PRO A 835 -11.15 -3.06 -22.82
CA PRO A 835 -9.89 -2.74 -22.16
C PRO A 835 -9.94 -3.18 -20.68
N LEU A 836 -8.83 -3.76 -20.20
CA LEU A 836 -8.69 -4.18 -18.80
C LEU A 836 -8.86 -3.02 -17.82
N GLN A 837 -8.39 -1.83 -18.22
CA GLN A 837 -8.44 -0.59 -17.46
C GLN A 837 -8.56 0.61 -18.40
N PHE A 838 -9.18 1.69 -17.92
CA PHE A 838 -9.15 2.98 -18.62
C PHE A 838 -7.74 3.59 -18.59
N PRO A 839 -7.40 4.44 -19.57
CA PRO A 839 -6.11 5.13 -19.54
C PRO A 839 -5.95 5.92 -18.23
N PRO A 840 -4.74 5.96 -17.63
CA PRO A 840 -4.50 6.79 -16.48
C PRO A 840 -4.50 8.26 -16.87
N PHE A 841 -4.87 9.14 -15.94
CA PHE A 841 -4.72 10.58 -16.15
C PHE A 841 -3.23 10.95 -16.22
N PRO A 842 -2.84 11.89 -17.09
CA PRO A 842 -1.43 12.28 -17.25
C PRO A 842 -0.86 12.84 -15.94
N GLU A 843 0.31 12.34 -15.55
CA GLU A 843 1.04 12.76 -14.35
C GLU A 843 2.52 13.03 -14.67
N PRO A 844 3.15 14.08 -14.10
CA PRO A 844 4.55 14.39 -14.32
C PRO A 844 5.47 13.22 -13.98
N GLY A 845 6.36 12.88 -14.91
CA GLY A 845 7.38 11.85 -14.73
C GLY A 845 6.88 10.40 -14.74
N ARG A 846 5.62 10.17 -15.14
CA ARG A 846 5.05 8.81 -15.26
C ARG A 846 5.03 8.25 -16.69
N ASP A 847 5.33 9.08 -17.68
CA ASP A 847 5.40 8.69 -19.10
C ASP A 847 6.70 7.95 -19.48
N GLY A 848 7.70 7.93 -18.58
CA GLY A 848 8.99 7.27 -18.79
C GLY A 848 10.00 8.08 -19.60
N GLU A 849 9.58 9.20 -20.20
CA GLU A 849 10.47 10.11 -20.94
C GLU A 849 11.25 11.02 -19.99
N ILE A 850 10.56 11.53 -18.96
CA ILE A 850 11.15 12.36 -17.91
C ILE A 850 11.18 11.57 -16.62
N LYS A 851 12.36 11.39 -16.04
CA LYS A 851 12.44 10.76 -14.73
C LYS A 851 11.84 11.70 -13.69
N PRO A 852 10.98 11.21 -12.77
CA PRO A 852 10.28 12.07 -11.81
C PRO A 852 11.22 13.04 -11.10
N ASP A 853 12.38 12.58 -10.63
CA ASP A 853 13.36 13.34 -9.86
C ASP A 853 14.11 14.44 -10.66
N THR A 854 13.96 14.47 -11.98
CA THR A 854 14.46 15.53 -12.87
C THR A 854 13.43 16.62 -13.18
N VAL A 855 12.18 16.43 -12.73
CA VAL A 855 11.17 17.49 -12.82
C VAL A 855 11.65 18.68 -11.97
N PRO A 856 11.64 19.92 -12.50
CA PRO A 856 12.03 21.10 -11.74
C PRO A 856 11.20 21.25 -10.46
N THR A 857 11.73 22.00 -9.49
CA THR A 857 11.06 22.35 -8.22
C THR A 857 10.81 21.22 -7.22
N LEU A 858 11.04 19.95 -7.54
CA LEU A 858 10.68 18.84 -6.64
C LEU A 858 11.36 18.90 -5.28
N ALA A 859 12.67 19.15 -5.25
CA ALA A 859 13.40 19.35 -4.01
C ALA A 859 13.02 20.69 -3.37
N TYR A 860 12.82 21.75 -4.15
CA TYR A 860 12.38 23.06 -3.68
C TYR A 860 11.07 22.97 -2.87
N ASN A 861 10.07 22.27 -3.39
CA ASN A 861 8.73 22.15 -2.80
C ASN A 861 8.76 21.52 -1.40
N TRP A 862 9.75 20.69 -1.12
CA TRP A 862 9.93 20.04 0.17
C TRP A 862 10.94 20.74 1.07
N CYS A 863 12.09 21.14 0.51
CA CYS A 863 13.25 21.58 1.27
C CYS A 863 13.31 23.09 1.47
N VAL A 864 12.69 23.88 0.59
CA VAL A 864 12.88 25.35 0.57
C VAL A 864 11.55 26.09 0.74
N SER A 865 10.55 25.80 -0.10
CA SER A 865 9.23 26.47 -0.08
C SER A 865 8.57 26.53 1.31
N PRO A 866 8.65 25.48 2.16
CA PRO A 866 8.06 25.51 3.50
C PRO A 866 8.76 26.44 4.50
N LEU A 867 9.97 26.88 4.17
CA LEU A 867 10.75 27.80 4.99
C LEU A 867 10.57 29.25 4.54
N THR A 868 10.15 29.49 3.29
CA THR A 868 10.04 30.85 2.75
C THR A 868 8.64 31.44 3.01
N PRO A 869 8.51 32.73 3.37
CA PRO A 869 9.58 33.72 3.47
C PRO A 869 10.49 33.50 4.68
N MET A 870 11.80 33.61 4.44
CA MET A 870 12.88 33.57 5.43
C MET A 870 14.01 34.43 4.88
N ALA A 871 14.72 35.15 5.75
CA ALA A 871 15.92 35.88 5.39
C ALA A 871 17.18 35.02 5.65
N VAL A 872 18.20 35.19 4.82
CA VAL A 872 19.47 34.45 4.89
C VAL A 872 20.67 35.38 4.68
N ALA A 873 21.77 35.07 5.36
CA ALA A 873 23.08 35.68 5.12
C ALA A 873 23.67 35.21 3.78
N GLY A 874 23.28 34.00 3.33
CA GLY A 874 23.69 33.44 2.05
C GLY A 874 23.25 31.98 1.90
N VAL A 875 23.50 31.43 0.71
CA VAL A 875 23.20 30.04 0.34
C VAL A 875 24.50 29.34 -0.03
N ILE A 876 24.67 28.13 0.48
CA ILE A 876 25.84 27.28 0.27
C ILE A 876 25.40 26.00 -0.44
N TRP A 877 25.98 25.74 -1.61
CA TRP A 877 25.73 24.55 -2.42
C TRP A 877 26.94 23.62 -2.43
N VAL A 878 26.77 22.40 -1.94
CA VAL A 878 27.81 21.37 -1.92
C VAL A 878 27.30 20.15 -2.70
N PRO A 879 27.72 19.94 -3.95
CA PRO A 879 27.16 18.85 -4.75
C PRO A 879 27.71 17.48 -4.32
N SER A 880 26.92 16.46 -4.60
CA SER A 880 27.30 15.05 -4.68
C SER A 880 27.11 14.54 -6.11
N PRO A 881 27.53 13.31 -6.46
CA PRO A 881 27.22 12.74 -7.78
C PRO A 881 25.72 12.80 -8.13
N ALA A 882 24.83 12.61 -7.14
CA ALA A 882 23.38 12.65 -7.33
C ALA A 882 22.85 14.06 -7.69
N ASN A 883 23.62 15.11 -7.42
CA ASN A 883 23.25 16.48 -7.75
C ASN A 883 23.71 16.91 -9.14
N LEU A 884 24.41 16.05 -9.89
CA LEU A 884 24.75 16.35 -11.29
C LEU A 884 23.58 16.09 -12.25
N GLY A 885 22.54 15.41 -11.78
CA GLY A 885 21.47 14.91 -12.64
C GLY A 885 21.96 13.77 -13.54
N TYR A 886 21.13 13.39 -14.51
CA TYR A 886 21.48 12.34 -15.49
C TYR A 886 22.33 12.86 -16.65
N MET A 887 22.45 14.18 -16.80
CA MET A 887 23.22 14.82 -17.86
C MET A 887 24.20 15.83 -17.23
N PRO A 888 25.44 15.42 -16.89
CA PRO A 888 26.41 16.30 -16.23
C PRO A 888 26.76 17.58 -17.01
N ALA A 889 26.59 17.55 -18.35
CA ALA A 889 26.79 18.73 -19.20
C ALA A 889 25.80 19.87 -18.89
N ASP A 890 24.63 19.55 -18.35
CA ASP A 890 23.59 20.53 -18.02
C ASP A 890 23.82 21.19 -16.64
N TYR A 891 24.58 20.53 -15.76
CA TYR A 891 24.71 20.88 -14.35
C TYR A 891 25.05 22.36 -14.13
N SER A 892 26.01 22.89 -14.89
CA SER A 892 26.47 24.28 -14.73
C SER A 892 25.39 25.28 -15.12
N ALA A 893 24.65 25.01 -16.20
CA ALA A 893 23.52 25.84 -16.62
C ALA A 893 22.36 25.76 -15.62
N GLU A 894 22.11 24.59 -15.04
CA GLU A 894 21.12 24.44 -13.98
C GLU A 894 21.52 25.22 -12.71
N LEU A 895 22.80 25.16 -12.34
CA LEU A 895 23.33 25.88 -11.17
C LEU A 895 23.25 27.39 -11.34
N GLU A 896 23.50 27.90 -12.55
CA GLU A 896 23.30 29.31 -12.89
C GLU A 896 21.84 29.76 -12.73
N ILE A 897 20.88 28.92 -13.16
CA ILE A 897 19.44 29.19 -12.97
C ILE A 897 19.10 29.18 -11.47
N TYR A 898 19.56 28.17 -10.73
CA TYR A 898 19.35 28.07 -9.29
C TYR A 898 19.86 29.32 -8.57
N ALA A 899 21.12 29.72 -8.82
CA ALA A 899 21.72 30.90 -8.21
C ALA A 899 20.97 32.19 -8.54
N ARG A 900 20.51 32.37 -9.79
CA ARG A 900 19.72 33.53 -10.22
C ARG A 900 18.36 33.61 -9.52
N SER A 901 17.78 32.47 -9.12
CA SER A 901 16.48 32.40 -8.44
C SER A 901 16.52 32.77 -6.95
N LEU A 902 17.71 32.82 -6.32
CA LEU A 902 17.84 32.97 -4.87
C LEU A 902 17.31 34.33 -4.34
N PRO A 903 17.59 35.48 -4.96
CA PRO A 903 17.05 36.77 -4.51
C PRO A 903 15.53 36.77 -4.41
N ALA A 904 14.84 36.27 -5.43
CA ALA A 904 13.38 36.13 -5.45
C ALA A 904 12.90 35.11 -4.40
N THR A 905 13.61 33.99 -4.24
CA THR A 905 13.26 32.93 -3.28
C THR A 905 13.25 33.42 -1.83
N TYR A 906 14.24 34.24 -1.44
CA TYR A 906 14.39 34.75 -0.07
C TYR A 906 13.86 36.16 0.12
N GLY A 907 13.37 36.83 -0.94
CA GLY A 907 12.86 38.21 -0.87
C GLY A 907 13.93 39.24 -0.51
N GLN A 908 15.18 39.03 -0.96
CA GLN A 908 16.32 39.90 -0.68
C GLN A 908 16.89 40.43 -1.99
N GLU A 909 17.33 41.69 -2.04
CA GLU A 909 17.94 42.29 -3.25
C GLU A 909 19.16 41.50 -3.75
N LYS A 910 19.95 40.99 -2.81
CA LYS A 910 21.14 40.16 -3.07
C LYS A 910 21.20 39.03 -2.05
N VAL A 911 21.55 37.85 -2.52
CA VAL A 911 21.81 36.67 -1.70
C VAL A 911 23.20 36.16 -2.07
N PRO A 912 24.20 36.26 -1.17
CA PRO A 912 25.51 35.66 -1.40
C PRO A 912 25.38 34.17 -1.70
N PHE A 913 26.03 33.73 -2.77
CA PHE A 913 26.03 32.33 -3.20
C PHE A 913 27.44 31.75 -3.13
N LEU A 914 27.59 30.68 -2.37
CA LEU A 914 28.82 29.92 -2.24
C LEU A 914 28.57 28.53 -2.82
N TYR A 915 29.46 28.02 -3.67
CA TYR A 915 29.28 26.68 -4.22
C TYR A 915 30.60 25.91 -4.37
N ALA A 916 30.56 24.62 -4.06
CA ALA A 916 31.61 23.69 -4.46
C ALA A 916 31.32 23.16 -5.87
N GLN A 917 32.37 22.94 -6.66
CA GLN A 917 32.27 22.55 -8.07
C GLN A 917 33.23 21.40 -8.38
N PRO A 918 32.78 20.29 -8.97
CA PRO A 918 33.69 19.27 -9.47
C PRO A 918 34.44 19.81 -10.71
N SER A 919 35.73 19.49 -10.81
CA SER A 919 36.52 19.86 -11.99
C SER A 919 36.12 19.03 -13.22
N ALA A 920 36.44 19.53 -14.41
CA ALA A 920 36.27 18.80 -15.67
C ALA A 920 37.09 17.50 -15.73
N LYS A 921 38.13 17.36 -14.89
CA LYS A 921 38.92 16.14 -14.73
C LYS A 921 38.12 15.06 -13.97
N LEU A 922 37.37 15.45 -12.93
CA LEU A 922 36.55 14.54 -12.15
C LEU A 922 35.27 14.14 -12.90
N VAL A 923 34.62 15.11 -13.55
CA VAL A 923 33.34 14.93 -14.24
C VAL A 923 33.48 15.41 -15.69
N PRO A 924 33.80 14.51 -16.64
CA PRO A 924 33.91 14.88 -18.05
C PRO A 924 32.63 15.55 -18.55
N GLY A 925 32.79 16.70 -19.21
CA GLY A 925 31.68 17.47 -19.77
C GLY A 925 31.06 18.51 -18.83
N VAL A 926 31.47 18.58 -17.55
CA VAL A 926 31.03 19.67 -16.67
C VAL A 926 31.74 20.98 -17.06
N ALA A 927 30.97 22.04 -17.25
CA ALA A 927 31.49 23.37 -17.54
C ALA A 927 31.68 24.20 -16.25
N GLN A 928 32.42 25.30 -16.32
CA GLN A 928 32.43 26.28 -15.22
C GLN A 928 31.19 27.16 -15.29
N PRO A 929 30.39 27.26 -14.21
CA PRO A 929 29.19 28.08 -14.17
C PRO A 929 29.55 29.58 -14.10
N LYS A 930 28.84 30.41 -14.84
CA LYS A 930 29.03 31.86 -14.93
C LYS A 930 28.10 32.59 -13.96
N ILE A 931 28.46 32.56 -12.67
CA ILE A 931 27.66 33.18 -11.61
C ILE A 931 28.38 34.42 -11.06
N ALA A 932 27.82 35.60 -11.34
CA ALA A 932 28.39 36.87 -10.89
C ALA A 932 28.39 36.98 -9.35
N ASN A 933 29.50 37.46 -8.78
CA ASN A 933 29.67 37.69 -7.33
C ASN A 933 29.47 36.45 -6.45
N ALA A 934 29.60 35.24 -7.00
CA ALA A 934 29.62 34.00 -6.23
C ALA A 934 31.04 33.64 -5.78
N THR A 935 31.14 32.95 -4.64
CA THR A 935 32.39 32.36 -4.17
C THR A 935 32.38 30.87 -4.49
N SER A 936 33.43 30.35 -5.10
CA SER A 936 33.50 28.94 -5.46
C SER A 936 34.73 28.23 -4.94
N ALA A 937 34.63 26.92 -4.78
CA ALA A 937 35.76 26.03 -4.51
C ALA A 937 35.71 24.83 -5.44
N GLU A 938 36.72 24.68 -6.29
CA GLU A 938 36.85 23.52 -7.18
C GLU A 938 37.52 22.33 -6.47
N PHE A 939 37.08 21.11 -6.80
CA PHE A 939 37.68 19.87 -6.31
C PHE A 939 37.85 18.83 -7.43
N ASP A 940 38.93 18.05 -7.35
CA ASP A 940 39.32 17.05 -8.35
C ASP A 940 38.91 15.62 -8.00
N GLU A 941 38.42 15.38 -6.77
CA GLU A 941 37.92 14.09 -6.30
C GLU A 941 36.69 14.28 -5.43
N TRP A 942 35.73 13.35 -5.48
CA TRP A 942 34.57 13.41 -4.60
C TRP A 942 35.02 13.32 -3.14
N PRO A 943 34.68 14.31 -2.29
CA PRO A 943 35.16 14.37 -0.92
C PRO A 943 34.66 13.18 -0.12
N ARG A 944 35.57 12.51 0.61
CA ARG A 944 35.18 11.48 1.61
C ARG A 944 34.58 12.09 2.88
N GLY A 945 34.83 13.38 3.11
CA GLY A 945 34.29 14.18 4.19
C GLY A 945 34.35 15.67 3.84
N LEU A 946 33.55 16.49 4.50
CA LEU A 946 33.23 17.85 4.06
C LEU A 946 34.08 18.95 4.70
N ARG A 947 34.97 18.59 5.64
CA ARG A 947 35.85 19.51 6.37
C ARG A 947 36.64 20.45 5.46
N GLU A 948 37.39 19.90 4.50
CA GLU A 948 38.26 20.71 3.64
C GLU A 948 37.48 21.68 2.76
N LEU A 949 36.33 21.26 2.23
CA LEU A 949 35.45 22.12 1.44
C LEU A 949 34.86 23.25 2.27
N ALA A 950 34.44 22.97 3.52
CA ALA A 950 33.95 23.98 4.45
C ALA A 950 35.01 25.06 4.73
N VAL A 951 36.25 24.65 5.00
CA VAL A 951 37.36 25.58 5.23
C VAL A 951 37.70 26.41 3.99
N ARG A 952 37.75 25.78 2.81
CA ARG A 952 38.05 26.48 1.54
C ARG A 952 36.99 27.52 1.21
N LEU A 953 35.71 27.17 1.28
CA LEU A 953 34.60 28.09 1.03
C LEU A 953 34.55 29.21 2.07
N GLY A 954 34.73 28.90 3.35
CA GLY A 954 34.76 29.91 4.42
C GLY A 954 35.91 30.90 4.27
N THR A 955 37.11 30.41 3.92
CA THR A 955 38.30 31.25 3.70
C THR A 955 38.12 32.17 2.49
N ALA A 956 37.63 31.63 1.37
CA ALA A 956 37.39 32.40 0.16
C ALA A 956 36.34 33.49 0.40
N PHE A 957 35.25 33.17 1.10
CA PHE A 957 34.22 34.15 1.44
C PHE A 957 34.75 35.26 2.35
N ARG A 958 35.54 34.90 3.38
CA ARG A 958 36.18 35.86 4.29
C ARG A 958 37.15 36.79 3.56
N ALA A 959 37.92 36.28 2.60
CA ALA A 959 38.84 37.09 1.80
C ALA A 959 38.07 38.13 0.96
N ALA A 960 36.99 37.70 0.30
CA ALA A 960 36.15 38.55 -0.54
C ALA A 960 35.40 39.65 0.24
N HIS A 961 35.12 39.43 1.52
CA HIS A 961 34.33 40.35 2.37
C HIS A 961 35.13 40.97 3.52
N SER A 962 36.46 41.00 3.41
CA SER A 962 37.39 41.52 4.44
C SER A 962 37.23 43.02 4.75
N LYS A 963 36.42 43.77 3.97
CA LYS A 963 36.04 45.17 4.23
C LYS A 963 34.80 45.35 5.11
N ASP A 964 33.95 44.32 5.25
CA ASP A 964 32.71 44.35 6.07
C ASP A 964 32.94 43.87 7.52
N THR A 965 34.18 43.50 7.86
CA THR A 965 34.58 43.02 9.20
C THR A 965 35.23 44.10 10.08
N LYS A 966 35.11 45.38 9.71
CA LYS A 966 35.52 46.52 10.57
C LYS A 966 34.31 47.25 11.13
#